data_AF-A0A1F7YJI6-F1
#
_entry.id   AF-A0A1F7YJI6-F1
#
_cell.length_a   1.000
_cell.length_b   1.000
_cell.length_c   1.000
_cell.angle_alpha   90.00
_cell.angle_beta   90.00
_cell.angle_gamma   90.00
#
_symmetry.space_group_name_H-M   'P 1'
#
loop_
_entity.id
_entity.type
_entity.pdbx_description
1 polymer ?
#
loop_
_entity_poly.entity_id
_entity_poly.type
_entity_poly.pdbx_seq_one_letter_code
_entity_poly.pdbx_strand_id
1 'polypeptide(L)'
;MTLNTDLILFFKDIDKNDLALVGGKGANLGEMAKAGFPVPGGFAITVASYQKFLDFNRITEQINDLLKQVDVNDAEQLDLASKKIQKIVNNSQIPDDVAREITSAYKKLSGTFKQAFVAVRSSATAEDLPGASFAGQQATFLNIKGFNNLLMAVRECWASLFTARAIFYRVQNKIDHDKVKISVIIQKMIQSEASGVMFSIDPVTNEKDKIIIEAIWGLGEYIVQGSVVPDKFVVQKDTYSVLSKEIADQKVAYIRKGLVTKEAKVPSKLQTKQKISDSDIIELAKISDKLQKHYYFPQDTEWAKEKGKIYIVQTRPVTTIGDVKKISKIKKETMMGAAIPILVGTAASPGIGTGIVKVLKSPKEIEKVKQGDILVAKMTSPDYVPAMKKAAGIVTDEGGLTSHAAIVSRELGVPCVVGTKEATKKLKENTIVTVDGSKGFIYEGSNIVKEINVKPHKKLKLKKLKTATRLYVNLAEPERALEVSKFNIDGVGLLRAEFMIANIGIHPKEAIKEKKQEHFIQKLASDMITFCKAFDPRPVVYRTTDFKTNEYRSLPGGEAWEPKEANPMLGFRGAFRYISNPEVFNLELQAIKIVREKYKNLWLMVPFVRSPEELSRVRRIVTSVGLFDSPTFKFWMMVEIPINVILIDEFLKVGIDGVSIGSNDLTMLITGTDRDNAEVAESFNERSPAVLWSLRRVIKHCNAANVTSSICGQAPSVYEDFVKKLIKYGVTSISVNPDAIDRVRSVIYESEKAIALNSHK
;
A
#
# COMPACT_ATOMS: atom_id res chain seq x y z
N MET A 1 33.04 14.35 -13.13
CA MET A 1 31.97 14.55 -14.13
C MET A 1 31.66 16.03 -14.16
N THR A 2 31.90 16.69 -15.28
CA THR A 2 31.46 18.07 -15.53
C THR A 2 29.95 18.12 -15.33
N LEU A 3 29.49 18.89 -14.34
CA LEU A 3 28.06 19.17 -14.15
C LEU A 3 27.57 19.82 -15.44
N ASN A 4 26.67 19.16 -16.17
CA ASN A 4 26.12 19.72 -17.40
C ASN A 4 25.34 21.00 -17.03
N THR A 5 25.73 22.14 -17.61
CA THR A 5 25.19 23.47 -17.31
C THR A 5 24.03 23.88 -18.23
N ASP A 6 23.59 22.98 -19.09
CA ASP A 6 22.53 23.25 -20.06
C ASP A 6 21.23 23.66 -19.37
N LEU A 7 20.70 24.82 -19.76
CA LEU A 7 19.49 25.40 -19.19
C LEU A 7 18.22 24.68 -19.70
N ILE A 8 18.30 24.05 -20.88
CA ILE A 8 17.22 23.34 -21.55
C ILE A 8 17.75 22.10 -22.26
N LEU A 9 16.98 21.03 -22.25
CA LEU A 9 17.24 19.81 -23.01
C LEU A 9 15.98 19.38 -23.77
N PHE A 10 16.08 19.09 -25.07
CA PHE A 10 14.96 18.51 -25.83
C PHE A 10 14.82 17.03 -25.50
N PHE A 11 13.60 16.47 -25.58
CA PHE A 11 13.38 15.05 -25.23
C PHE A 11 14.29 14.08 -26.00
N LYS A 12 14.61 14.38 -27.26
CA LYS A 12 15.53 13.56 -28.07
C LYS A 12 16.98 13.52 -27.54
N ASP A 13 17.36 14.50 -26.73
CA ASP A 13 18.70 14.69 -26.19
C ASP A 13 18.79 14.27 -24.71
N ILE A 14 17.70 13.70 -24.15
CA ILE A 14 17.59 13.24 -22.76
C ILE A 14 17.58 11.72 -22.72
N ASP A 15 18.23 11.12 -21.71
CA ASP A 15 18.02 9.71 -21.36
C ASP A 15 17.85 9.47 -19.86
N LYS A 16 17.67 8.20 -19.48
CA LYS A 16 17.45 7.78 -18.09
C LYS A 16 18.51 8.25 -17.08
N ASN A 17 19.71 8.61 -17.53
CA ASN A 17 20.78 9.07 -16.63
C ASN A 17 20.63 10.55 -16.25
N ASP A 18 19.77 11.31 -16.94
CA ASP A 18 19.57 12.75 -16.72
C ASP A 18 18.54 13.07 -15.63
N LEU A 19 18.14 12.08 -14.82
CA LEU A 19 17.12 12.24 -13.78
C LEU A 19 17.41 13.40 -12.82
N ALA A 20 18.69 13.63 -12.47
CA ALA A 20 19.10 14.74 -11.62
C ALA A 20 18.95 16.13 -12.30
N LEU A 21 18.93 16.18 -13.64
CA LEU A 21 18.83 17.41 -14.42
C LEU A 21 17.38 17.75 -14.79
N VAL A 22 16.58 16.74 -15.12
CA VAL A 22 15.24 16.94 -15.71
C VAL A 22 14.09 16.34 -14.89
N GLY A 23 14.39 15.71 -13.75
CA GLY A 23 13.41 15.00 -12.93
C GLY A 23 12.90 13.71 -13.57
N GLY A 24 12.12 12.95 -12.82
CA GLY A 24 11.68 11.61 -13.23
C GLY A 24 10.79 11.58 -14.47
N LYS A 25 9.80 12.50 -14.57
CA LYS A 25 8.96 12.63 -15.78
C LYS A 25 9.76 13.03 -17.02
N GLY A 26 10.69 13.97 -16.86
CA GLY A 26 11.55 14.43 -17.95
C GLY A 26 12.43 13.29 -18.49
N ALA A 27 13.04 12.53 -17.59
CA ALA A 27 13.88 11.38 -17.94
C ALA A 27 13.07 10.30 -18.66
N ASN A 28 11.87 9.96 -18.17
CA ASN A 28 11.01 8.97 -18.81
C ASN A 28 10.51 9.42 -20.20
N LEU A 29 10.14 10.69 -20.36
CA LEU A 29 9.76 11.23 -21.67
C LEU A 29 10.92 11.22 -22.67
N GLY A 30 12.13 11.54 -22.20
CA GLY A 30 13.35 11.47 -23.00
C GLY A 30 13.68 10.05 -23.45
N GLU A 31 13.68 9.10 -22.51
CA GLU A 31 13.91 7.68 -22.76
C GLU A 31 12.93 7.13 -23.82
N MET A 32 11.63 7.42 -23.69
CA MET A 32 10.63 7.01 -24.67
C MET A 32 10.85 7.64 -26.05
N ALA A 33 11.15 8.93 -26.10
CA ALA A 33 11.40 9.64 -27.36
C ALA A 33 12.64 9.08 -28.08
N LYS A 34 13.72 8.81 -27.33
CA LYS A 34 14.98 8.22 -27.83
C LYS A 34 14.78 6.79 -28.32
N ALA A 35 13.91 6.02 -27.66
CA ALA A 35 13.53 4.67 -28.07
C ALA A 35 12.53 4.64 -29.26
N GLY A 36 12.11 5.79 -29.78
CA GLY A 36 11.26 5.89 -30.98
C GLY A 36 9.77 5.68 -30.72
N PHE A 37 9.30 5.77 -29.47
CA PHE A 37 7.87 5.77 -29.16
C PHE A 37 7.22 7.08 -29.62
N PRO A 38 5.90 7.10 -29.92
CA PRO A 38 5.21 8.27 -30.44
C PRO A 38 4.94 9.30 -29.32
N VAL A 39 5.99 9.93 -28.79
CA VAL A 39 5.88 10.95 -27.75
C VAL A 39 5.65 12.31 -28.40
N PRO A 40 4.73 13.16 -27.90
CA PRO A 40 4.61 14.53 -28.36
C PRO A 40 5.93 15.28 -28.11
N GLY A 41 6.42 15.98 -29.14
CA GLY A 41 7.65 16.75 -29.02
C GLY A 41 7.61 17.74 -27.85
N GLY A 42 8.77 17.97 -27.24
CA GLY A 42 8.90 18.85 -26.09
C GLY A 42 10.34 18.99 -25.63
N PHE A 43 10.52 19.74 -24.55
CA PHE A 43 11.79 19.98 -23.90
C PHE A 43 11.61 20.14 -22.39
N ALA A 44 12.68 19.88 -21.63
CA ALA A 44 12.76 20.11 -20.20
C ALA A 44 13.55 21.39 -19.94
N ILE A 45 12.99 22.26 -19.09
CA ILE A 45 13.71 23.35 -18.43
C ILE A 45 14.41 22.72 -17.24
N THR A 46 15.74 22.69 -17.29
CA THR A 46 16.53 21.90 -16.34
C THR A 46 16.54 22.51 -14.95
N VAL A 47 16.96 21.70 -13.99
CA VAL A 47 17.24 22.12 -12.62
C VAL A 47 18.26 23.28 -12.55
N ALA A 48 19.18 23.38 -13.51
CA ALA A 48 20.14 24.49 -13.58
C ALA A 48 19.43 25.84 -13.83
N SER A 49 18.40 25.87 -14.67
CA SER A 49 17.56 27.05 -14.87
C SER A 49 16.83 27.48 -13.61
N TYR A 50 16.31 26.51 -12.85
CA TYR A 50 15.66 26.78 -11.57
C TYR A 50 16.64 27.35 -10.53
N GLN A 51 17.83 26.75 -10.41
CA GLN A 51 18.87 27.24 -9.51
C GLN A 51 19.26 28.69 -9.85
N LYS A 52 19.50 28.98 -11.13
CA LYS A 52 19.84 30.31 -11.60
C LYS A 52 18.75 31.35 -11.29
N PHE A 53 17.48 30.95 -11.42
CA PHE A 53 16.33 31.78 -11.05
C PHE A 53 16.30 32.08 -9.53
N LEU A 54 16.56 31.08 -8.69
CA LEU A 54 16.65 31.28 -7.23
C LEU A 54 17.77 32.24 -6.85
N ASP A 55 18.97 32.02 -7.42
CA ASP A 55 20.18 32.79 -7.10
C ASP A 55 20.06 34.25 -7.57
N PHE A 56 19.58 34.48 -8.80
CA PHE A 56 19.42 35.83 -9.36
C PHE A 56 18.47 36.71 -8.54
N ASN A 57 17.40 36.12 -8.00
CA ASN A 57 16.38 36.85 -7.24
C ASN A 57 16.60 36.76 -5.71
N ARG A 58 17.65 36.06 -5.25
CA ARG A 58 17.88 35.75 -3.82
C ARG A 58 16.64 35.19 -3.11
N ILE A 59 15.91 34.30 -3.80
CA ILE A 59 14.63 33.76 -3.30
C ILE A 59 14.86 32.89 -2.06
N THR A 60 15.93 32.10 -2.04
CA THR A 60 16.25 31.20 -0.93
C THR A 60 16.39 31.96 0.41
N GLU A 61 17.07 33.10 0.40
CA GLU A 61 17.23 33.96 1.59
C GLU A 61 15.87 34.48 2.07
N GLN A 62 15.05 35.01 1.16
CA GLN A 62 13.72 35.53 1.48
C GLN A 62 12.79 34.46 2.05
N ILE A 63 12.86 33.23 1.53
CA ILE A 63 12.07 32.09 2.04
C ILE A 63 12.53 31.72 3.45
N ASN A 64 13.84 31.59 3.66
CA ASN A 64 14.39 31.22 4.95
C ASN A 64 14.05 32.25 6.02
N ASP A 65 14.12 33.54 5.70
CA ASP A 65 13.78 34.61 6.64
C ASP A 65 12.29 34.65 6.98
N LEU A 66 11.41 34.39 6.00
CA LEU A 66 9.98 34.25 6.25
C LEU A 66 9.67 33.05 7.15
N LEU A 67 10.32 31.91 6.92
CA LEU A 67 10.02 30.67 7.66
C LEU A 67 10.62 30.64 9.07
N LYS A 68 11.67 31.41 9.37
CA LYS A 68 12.22 31.55 10.73
C LYS A 68 11.18 32.04 11.75
N GLN A 69 10.18 32.81 11.32
CA GLN A 69 9.16 33.43 12.17
C GLN A 69 7.82 32.68 12.13
N VAL A 70 7.74 31.55 11.44
CA VAL A 70 6.51 30.79 11.22
C VAL A 70 6.59 29.51 12.03
N ASP A 71 5.62 29.28 12.92
CA ASP A 71 5.43 27.96 13.48
C ASP A 71 4.80 27.06 12.41
N VAL A 72 5.60 26.14 11.87
CA VAL A 72 5.12 25.20 10.84
C VAL A 72 4.05 24.24 11.35
N ASN A 73 3.89 24.08 12.68
CA ASN A 73 2.82 23.26 13.26
C ASN A 73 1.49 24.02 13.38
N ASP A 74 1.50 25.35 13.18
CA ASP A 74 0.31 26.17 13.06
C ASP A 74 -0.13 26.22 11.59
N ALA A 75 -1.25 25.56 11.30
CA ALA A 75 -1.78 25.44 9.95
C ALA A 75 -2.14 26.78 9.30
N GLU A 76 -2.59 27.76 10.08
CA GLU A 76 -3.00 29.07 9.55
C GLU A 76 -1.77 29.93 9.21
N GLN A 77 -0.78 29.96 10.12
CA GLN A 77 0.48 30.66 9.86
C GLN A 77 1.24 30.07 8.67
N LEU A 78 1.29 28.74 8.59
CA LEU A 78 1.95 28.04 7.49
C LEU A 78 1.26 28.28 6.14
N ASP A 79 -0.07 28.29 6.08
CA ASP A 79 -0.80 28.58 4.84
C ASP A 79 -0.56 30.03 4.37
N LEU A 80 -0.57 30.99 5.29
CA LEU A 80 -0.24 32.38 5.01
C LEU A 80 1.21 32.54 4.51
N ALA A 81 2.17 31.86 5.15
CA ALA A 81 3.57 31.85 4.74
C ALA A 81 3.75 31.24 3.34
N SER A 82 3.12 30.10 3.08
CA SER A 82 3.06 29.43 1.77
C SER A 82 2.57 30.38 0.68
N LYS A 83 1.45 31.07 0.91
CA LYS A 83 0.88 32.03 -0.06
C LYS A 83 1.83 33.20 -0.32
N LYS A 84 2.50 33.73 0.72
CA LYS A 84 3.52 34.79 0.58
C LYS A 84 4.71 34.31 -0.25
N ILE A 85 5.24 33.12 0.02
CA ILE A 85 6.37 32.54 -0.71
C ILE A 85 6.00 32.31 -2.18
N GLN A 86 4.85 31.72 -2.46
CA GLN A 86 4.37 31.52 -3.84
C GLN A 86 4.23 32.86 -4.59
N LYS A 87 3.77 33.91 -3.91
CA LYS A 87 3.70 35.26 -4.47
C LYS A 87 5.08 35.85 -4.78
N ILE A 88 6.08 35.64 -3.93
CA ILE A 88 7.48 36.04 -4.18
C ILE A 88 7.99 35.36 -5.46
N VAL A 89 7.84 34.04 -5.55
CA VAL A 89 8.29 33.27 -6.71
C VAL A 89 7.57 33.71 -7.99
N ASN A 90 6.25 33.87 -7.94
CA ASN A 90 5.47 34.28 -9.12
C ASN A 90 5.78 35.70 -9.61
N ASN A 91 6.18 36.61 -8.71
CA ASN A 91 6.51 37.99 -9.07
C ASN A 91 8.00 38.19 -9.42
N SER A 92 8.85 37.22 -9.12
CA SER A 92 10.29 37.29 -9.41
C SER A 92 10.57 37.25 -10.91
N GLN A 93 11.69 37.86 -11.32
CA GLN A 93 12.10 37.94 -12.72
C GLN A 93 12.81 36.64 -13.15
N ILE A 94 12.44 36.09 -14.30
CA ILE A 94 13.24 35.03 -14.92
C ILE A 94 14.49 35.67 -15.54
N PRO A 95 15.71 35.19 -15.22
CA PRO A 95 16.94 35.71 -15.83
C PRO A 95 16.87 35.73 -17.36
N ASP A 96 17.36 36.80 -17.99
CA ASP A 96 17.17 37.05 -19.42
C ASP A 96 17.77 35.96 -20.32
N ASP A 97 18.83 35.30 -19.89
CA ASP A 97 19.41 34.17 -20.60
C ASP A 97 18.53 32.91 -20.51
N VAL A 98 17.99 32.60 -19.33
CA VAL A 98 17.00 31.51 -19.14
C VAL A 98 15.75 31.78 -19.98
N ALA A 99 15.22 33.01 -19.93
CA ALA A 99 14.04 33.40 -20.71
C ALA A 99 14.28 33.30 -22.23
N ARG A 100 15.47 33.71 -22.71
CA ARG A 100 15.86 33.57 -24.12
C ARG A 100 15.96 32.12 -24.55
N GLU A 101 16.57 31.25 -23.75
CA GLU A 101 16.63 29.82 -24.05
C GLU A 101 15.22 29.20 -24.12
N ILE A 102 14.34 29.50 -23.15
CA ILE A 102 12.95 28.98 -23.14
C ILE A 102 12.21 29.43 -24.40
N THR A 103 12.35 30.70 -24.76
CA THR A 103 11.73 31.30 -25.95
C THR A 103 12.26 30.67 -27.24
N SER A 104 13.57 30.45 -27.34
CA SER A 104 14.24 29.80 -28.47
C SER A 104 13.75 28.35 -28.63
N ALA A 105 13.72 27.58 -27.54
CA ALA A 105 13.26 26.21 -27.54
C ALA A 105 11.76 26.10 -27.91
N TYR A 106 10.92 26.99 -27.37
CA TYR A 106 9.49 27.04 -27.71
C TYR A 106 9.24 27.43 -29.17
N LYS A 107 10.05 28.34 -29.73
CA LYS A 107 9.99 28.69 -31.17
C LYS A 107 10.37 27.49 -32.04
N LYS A 108 11.45 26.77 -31.69
CA LYS A 108 11.84 25.52 -32.37
C LYS A 108 10.74 24.47 -32.30
N LEU A 109 10.11 24.29 -31.13
CA LEU A 109 9.00 23.35 -30.94
C LEU A 109 7.74 23.72 -31.75
N SER A 110 7.45 25.02 -31.85
CA SER A 110 6.24 25.51 -32.53
C SER A 110 6.38 25.60 -34.06
N GLY A 111 7.60 25.67 -34.57
CA GLY A 111 7.92 25.92 -35.97
C GLY A 111 7.86 27.41 -36.34
N THR A 112 8.47 27.79 -37.46
CA THR A 112 8.76 29.19 -37.84
C THR A 112 7.54 30.11 -37.92
N PHE A 113 6.35 29.58 -38.24
CA PHE A 113 5.15 30.38 -38.56
C PHE A 113 3.95 30.16 -37.63
N LYS A 114 4.10 29.38 -36.54
CA LYS A 114 2.99 29.05 -35.63
C LYS A 114 3.45 29.11 -34.17
N GLN A 115 2.50 29.32 -33.26
CA GLN A 115 2.69 29.13 -31.82
C GLN A 115 1.91 27.89 -31.39
N ALA A 116 2.61 26.85 -30.92
CA ALA A 116 2.00 25.61 -30.49
C ALA A 116 1.36 25.76 -29.10
N PHE A 117 0.24 25.08 -28.90
CA PHE A 117 -0.27 24.87 -27.55
C PHE A 117 0.64 23.87 -26.84
N VAL A 118 1.02 24.16 -25.60
CA VAL A 118 1.90 23.31 -24.78
C VAL A 118 1.28 23.05 -23.41
N ALA A 119 1.57 21.86 -22.88
CA ALA A 119 1.43 21.53 -21.47
C ALA A 119 2.70 21.93 -20.75
N VAL A 120 2.55 22.57 -19.60
CA VAL A 120 3.64 22.91 -18.68
C VAL A 120 3.46 22.05 -17.44
N ARG A 121 4.40 21.13 -17.21
CA ARG A 121 4.28 20.10 -16.16
C ARG A 121 5.50 20.16 -15.26
N SER A 122 5.25 20.09 -13.96
CA SER A 122 6.29 19.89 -12.96
C SER A 122 6.92 18.50 -13.06
N SER A 123 8.24 18.44 -12.89
CA SER A 123 9.04 17.21 -12.87
C SER A 123 10.11 17.33 -11.79
N ALA A 124 9.80 16.90 -10.57
CA ALA A 124 10.73 17.03 -9.45
C ALA A 124 11.76 15.89 -9.45
N THR A 125 12.99 16.17 -8.98
CA THR A 125 14.05 15.14 -8.89
C THR A 125 13.77 14.06 -7.83
N ALA A 126 12.80 14.31 -6.95
CA ALA A 126 12.37 13.41 -5.88
C ALA A 126 10.99 12.77 -6.12
N GLU A 127 10.36 13.00 -7.27
CA GLU A 127 8.97 12.60 -7.57
C GLU A 127 8.76 11.08 -7.72
N ASP A 128 9.82 10.37 -8.13
CA ASP A 128 9.80 8.93 -8.40
C ASP A 128 10.69 8.12 -7.44
N LEU A 129 11.08 8.70 -6.28
CA LEU A 129 11.79 7.96 -5.24
C LEU A 129 10.81 6.99 -4.53
N PRO A 130 11.21 5.72 -4.29
CA PRO A 130 10.38 4.78 -3.53
C PRO A 130 10.18 5.31 -2.10
N GLY A 131 8.96 5.72 -1.76
CA GLY A 131 8.61 6.30 -0.44
C GLY A 131 8.01 7.71 -0.51
N ALA A 132 8.33 8.49 -1.54
CA ALA A 132 7.87 9.88 -1.70
C ALA A 132 6.88 10.00 -2.88
N SER A 133 5.65 9.49 -2.70
CA SER A 133 4.59 9.71 -3.70
C SER A 133 4.02 11.13 -3.56
N PHE A 134 4.57 12.09 -4.31
CA PHE A 134 3.95 13.41 -4.51
C PHE A 134 2.78 13.36 -5.52
N ALA A 135 2.12 12.20 -5.66
CA ALA A 135 1.02 12.01 -6.59
C ALA A 135 -0.11 13.02 -6.32
N GLY A 136 -0.49 13.74 -7.39
CA GLY A 136 -1.62 14.67 -7.39
C GLY A 136 -1.38 16.05 -6.74
N GLN A 137 -0.16 16.37 -6.32
CA GLN A 137 0.12 17.62 -5.57
C GLN A 137 0.83 18.73 -6.33
N GLN A 138 1.27 18.51 -7.58
CA GLN A 138 1.99 19.54 -8.35
C GLN A 138 1.25 19.98 -9.61
N ALA A 139 1.46 21.25 -9.96
CA ALA A 139 0.69 21.94 -10.97
C ALA A 139 0.98 21.44 -12.38
N THR A 140 -0.08 21.21 -13.16
CA THR A 140 -0.04 20.98 -14.60
C THR A 140 -0.92 22.02 -15.26
N PHE A 141 -0.34 22.75 -16.21
CA PHE A 141 -1.05 23.80 -16.96
C PHE A 141 -1.21 23.36 -18.40
N LEU A 142 -2.45 23.19 -18.84
CA LEU A 142 -2.79 22.74 -20.18
C LEU A 142 -3.11 23.92 -21.11
N ASN A 143 -2.88 23.72 -22.41
CA ASN A 143 -3.24 24.69 -23.45
C ASN A 143 -2.58 26.07 -23.30
N ILE A 144 -1.37 26.11 -22.77
CA ILE A 144 -0.57 27.34 -22.74
C ILE A 144 -0.10 27.69 -24.15
N LYS A 145 -0.27 28.96 -24.54
CA LYS A 145 0.14 29.46 -25.85
C LYS A 145 0.74 30.86 -25.73
N GLY A 146 1.86 31.07 -26.43
CA GLY A 146 2.56 32.35 -26.47
C GLY A 146 3.63 32.47 -25.38
N PHE A 147 4.66 33.26 -25.68
CA PHE A 147 5.87 33.37 -24.85
C PHE A 147 5.58 33.85 -23.42
N ASN A 148 4.78 34.92 -23.28
CA ASN A 148 4.47 35.47 -21.96
C ASN A 148 3.71 34.48 -21.08
N ASN A 149 2.70 33.82 -21.64
CA ASN A 149 1.91 32.81 -20.92
C ASN A 149 2.77 31.59 -20.54
N LEU A 150 3.73 31.20 -21.39
CA LEU A 150 4.68 30.14 -21.08
C LEU A 150 5.56 30.50 -19.88
N LEU A 151 6.18 31.69 -19.88
CA LEU A 151 7.01 32.14 -18.77
C LEU A 151 6.21 32.29 -17.47
N MET A 152 4.96 32.74 -17.55
CA MET A 152 4.05 32.74 -16.40
C MET A 152 3.82 31.33 -15.84
N ALA A 153 3.42 30.38 -16.69
CA ALA A 153 3.18 29.00 -16.27
C ALA A 153 4.45 28.32 -15.72
N VAL A 154 5.64 28.66 -16.24
CA VAL A 154 6.92 28.18 -15.68
C VAL A 154 7.13 28.69 -14.26
N ARG A 155 6.87 29.97 -13.99
CA ARG A 155 6.94 30.52 -12.62
C ARG A 155 5.93 29.87 -11.69
N GLU A 156 4.70 29.64 -12.17
CA GLU A 156 3.68 28.96 -11.38
C GLU A 156 4.07 27.51 -11.05
N CYS A 157 4.71 26.79 -11.98
CA CYS A 157 5.29 25.48 -11.70
C CYS A 157 6.40 25.56 -10.63
N TRP A 158 7.32 26.53 -10.70
CA TRP A 158 8.34 26.73 -9.67
C TRP A 158 7.73 27.11 -8.31
N ALA A 159 6.69 27.93 -8.29
CA ALA A 159 5.97 28.30 -7.08
C ALA A 159 5.27 27.09 -6.45
N SER A 160 4.82 26.11 -7.25
CA SER A 160 4.14 24.91 -6.75
C SER A 160 4.99 24.03 -5.82
N LEU A 161 6.32 24.21 -5.79
CA LEU A 161 7.17 23.58 -4.76
C LEU A 161 6.88 24.11 -3.35
N PHE A 162 6.30 25.30 -3.21
CA PHE A 162 6.13 26.01 -1.94
C PHE A 162 4.67 26.04 -1.47
N THR A 163 3.94 24.94 -1.68
CA THR A 163 2.65 24.73 -1.01
C THR A 163 2.85 24.52 0.49
N ALA A 164 1.84 24.83 1.31
CA ALA A 164 1.88 24.65 2.76
C ALA A 164 2.33 23.23 3.14
N ARG A 165 1.75 22.22 2.47
CA ARG A 165 2.12 20.81 2.65
C ARG A 165 3.58 20.51 2.29
N ALA A 166 4.08 21.04 1.17
CA ALA A 166 5.47 20.83 0.75
C ALA A 166 6.48 21.59 1.63
N ILE A 167 6.10 22.73 2.20
CA ILE A 167 6.92 23.47 3.16
C ILE A 167 6.97 22.70 4.49
N PHE A 168 5.81 22.32 5.03
CA PHE A 168 5.71 21.53 6.26
C PHE A 168 6.60 20.29 6.22
N TYR A 169 6.46 19.50 5.17
CA TYR A 169 7.25 18.28 4.97
C TYR A 169 8.75 18.56 4.99
N ARG A 170 9.22 19.58 4.27
CA ARG A 170 10.65 19.93 4.22
C ARG A 170 11.18 20.37 5.57
N VAL A 171 10.44 21.19 6.31
CA VAL A 171 10.86 21.67 7.63
C VAL A 171 10.87 20.53 8.66
N GLN A 172 9.85 19.67 8.68
CA GLN A 172 9.80 18.50 9.58
C GLN A 172 10.99 17.54 9.35
N ASN A 173 11.32 17.30 8.07
CA ASN A 173 12.42 16.42 7.68
C ASN A 173 13.81 17.10 7.71
N LYS A 174 13.90 18.37 8.14
CA LYS A 174 15.13 19.18 8.14
C LYS A 174 15.82 19.20 6.76
N ILE A 175 15.02 19.21 5.70
CA ILE A 175 15.48 19.31 4.33
C ILE A 175 15.56 20.79 3.99
N ASP A 176 16.77 21.27 3.75
CA ASP A 176 16.98 22.65 3.32
C ASP A 176 16.22 22.94 2.01
N HIS A 177 15.55 24.09 1.94
CA HIS A 177 14.68 24.43 0.81
C HIS A 177 15.44 24.60 -0.51
N ASP A 178 16.75 24.84 -0.46
CA ASP A 178 17.68 24.95 -1.60
C ASP A 178 18.08 23.59 -2.19
N LYS A 179 17.96 22.50 -1.41
CA LYS A 179 18.30 21.14 -1.85
C LYS A 179 17.21 20.50 -2.70
N VAL A 180 15.96 20.98 -2.60
CA VAL A 180 14.84 20.45 -3.38
C VAL A 180 14.75 21.17 -4.72
N LYS A 181 15.05 20.43 -5.78
CA LYS A 181 15.19 20.94 -7.14
C LYS A 181 14.05 20.43 -8.02
N ILE A 182 13.59 21.29 -8.93
CA ILE A 182 12.51 20.99 -9.87
C ILE A 182 12.92 21.32 -11.30
N SER A 183 12.54 20.44 -12.21
CA SER A 183 12.55 20.67 -13.65
C SER A 183 11.11 20.93 -14.13
N VAL A 184 10.98 21.67 -15.22
CA VAL A 184 9.67 21.98 -15.83
C VAL A 184 9.63 21.45 -17.25
N ILE A 185 8.67 20.59 -17.53
CA ILE A 185 8.49 19.91 -18.80
C ILE A 185 7.53 20.71 -19.67
N ILE A 186 8.00 21.12 -20.83
CA ILE A 186 7.21 21.79 -21.87
C ILE A 186 6.94 20.79 -22.98
N GLN A 187 5.71 20.30 -23.05
CA GLN A 187 5.30 19.27 -24.00
C GLN A 187 4.23 19.80 -24.93
N LYS A 188 4.31 19.51 -26.23
CA LYS A 188 3.27 19.91 -27.18
C LYS A 188 1.91 19.28 -26.80
N MET A 189 0.87 20.11 -26.72
CA MET A 189 -0.49 19.64 -26.46
C MET A 189 -1.00 18.81 -27.62
N ILE A 190 -1.55 17.65 -27.29
CA ILE A 190 -2.38 16.85 -28.18
C ILE A 190 -3.83 17.27 -27.90
N GLN A 191 -4.55 17.80 -28.90
CA GLN A 191 -5.96 18.15 -28.77
C GLN A 191 -6.79 16.89 -28.95
N SER A 192 -6.77 16.07 -27.90
CA SER A 192 -7.26 14.71 -27.93
C SER A 192 -8.74 14.65 -28.32
N GLU A 193 -9.05 13.92 -29.40
CA GLU A 193 -10.42 13.53 -29.70
C GLU A 193 -10.86 12.40 -28.74
N ALA A 194 -9.94 11.48 -28.47
CA ALA A 194 -10.02 10.49 -27.42
C ALA A 194 -8.68 10.43 -26.68
N SER A 195 -8.72 10.11 -25.40
CA SER A 195 -7.54 9.86 -24.57
C SER A 195 -7.82 8.76 -23.58
N GLY A 196 -6.79 8.28 -22.91
CA GLY A 196 -6.97 7.14 -22.03
C GLY A 196 -5.72 6.74 -21.30
N VAL A 197 -5.86 5.63 -20.59
CA VAL A 197 -4.76 4.92 -19.94
C VAL A 197 -4.71 3.50 -20.48
N MET A 198 -3.54 2.88 -20.41
CA MET A 198 -3.38 1.47 -20.71
C MET A 198 -2.37 0.82 -19.77
N PHE A 199 -2.70 -0.40 -19.35
CA PHE A 199 -1.88 -1.22 -18.48
C PHE A 199 -1.38 -2.41 -19.29
N SER A 200 -0.07 -2.66 -19.24
CA SER A 200 0.55 -3.78 -19.98
C SER A 200 0.32 -5.16 -19.33
N ILE A 201 -0.39 -5.18 -18.20
CA ILE A 201 -0.97 -6.32 -17.49
C ILE A 201 -2.36 -5.93 -16.97
N ASP A 202 -3.19 -6.87 -16.54
CA ASP A 202 -4.40 -6.53 -15.78
C ASP A 202 -4.02 -6.04 -14.36
N PRO A 203 -4.29 -4.77 -13.98
CA PRO A 203 -3.89 -4.23 -12.68
C PRO A 203 -4.78 -4.72 -11.52
N VAL A 204 -5.90 -5.38 -11.82
CA VAL A 204 -6.87 -5.92 -10.83
C VAL A 204 -6.62 -7.40 -10.60
N THR A 205 -6.39 -8.17 -11.66
CA THR A 205 -6.21 -9.64 -11.57
C THR A 205 -4.75 -10.09 -11.65
N ASN A 206 -3.82 -9.19 -12.01
CA ASN A 206 -2.42 -9.49 -12.34
C ASN A 206 -2.22 -10.52 -13.48
N GLU A 207 -3.24 -10.74 -14.30
CA GLU A 207 -3.09 -11.55 -15.51
C GLU A 207 -2.10 -10.87 -16.46
N LYS A 208 -0.94 -11.52 -16.64
CA LYS A 208 0.22 -10.97 -17.35
C LYS A 208 0.12 -11.07 -18.87
N ASP A 209 -0.79 -11.91 -19.33
CA ASP A 209 -1.10 -12.20 -20.72
C ASP A 209 -2.20 -11.28 -21.27
N LYS A 210 -2.70 -10.34 -20.47
CA LYS A 210 -3.71 -9.36 -20.87
C LYS A 210 -3.17 -7.94 -20.86
N ILE A 211 -3.70 -7.11 -21.75
CA ILE A 211 -3.49 -5.66 -21.79
C ILE A 211 -4.86 -5.02 -21.56
N ILE A 212 -4.93 -4.06 -20.65
CA ILE A 212 -6.15 -3.31 -20.36
C ILE A 212 -6.00 -1.93 -20.97
N ILE A 213 -6.98 -1.49 -21.75
CA ILE A 213 -7.02 -0.15 -22.35
C ILE A 213 -8.33 0.50 -21.91
N GLU A 214 -8.23 1.69 -21.33
CA GLU A 214 -9.37 2.52 -20.99
C GLU A 214 -9.39 3.77 -21.86
N ALA A 215 -10.58 4.21 -22.32
CA ALA A 215 -10.72 5.35 -23.22
C ALA A 215 -11.88 6.28 -22.85
N ILE A 216 -11.64 7.57 -22.96
CA ILE A 216 -12.63 8.65 -22.77
C ILE A 216 -12.61 9.62 -23.95
N TRP A 217 -13.70 10.36 -24.14
CA TRP A 217 -13.74 11.52 -25.05
C TRP A 217 -12.99 12.71 -24.44
N GLY A 218 -12.28 13.46 -25.29
CA GLY A 218 -11.56 14.67 -24.89
C GLY A 218 -10.19 14.40 -24.25
N LEU A 219 -9.70 15.37 -23.48
CA LEU A 219 -8.39 15.35 -22.82
C LEU A 219 -8.34 14.40 -21.63
N GLY A 220 -7.15 13.87 -21.33
CA GLY A 220 -6.93 12.79 -20.36
C GLY A 220 -7.11 13.17 -18.89
N GLU A 221 -7.29 14.45 -18.58
CA GLU A 221 -7.43 14.94 -17.20
C GLU A 221 -8.55 14.19 -16.45
N TYR A 222 -9.70 13.97 -17.09
CA TYR A 222 -10.85 13.33 -16.45
C TYR A 222 -10.65 11.83 -16.20
N ILE A 223 -9.82 11.14 -16.98
CA ILE A 223 -9.53 9.72 -16.71
C ILE A 223 -8.45 9.58 -15.63
N VAL A 224 -7.45 10.48 -15.61
CA VAL A 224 -6.42 10.49 -14.56
C VAL A 224 -7.03 10.85 -13.20
N GLN A 225 -7.99 11.78 -13.17
CA GLN A 225 -8.73 12.15 -11.95
C GLN A 225 -9.86 11.15 -11.61
N GLY A 226 -10.22 10.26 -12.53
CA GLY A 226 -11.36 9.35 -12.36
C GLY A 226 -12.73 10.05 -12.34
N SER A 227 -12.85 11.23 -12.94
CA SER A 227 -14.10 12.01 -12.96
C SER A 227 -15.16 11.45 -13.91
N VAL A 228 -14.80 10.50 -14.78
CA VAL A 228 -15.72 9.85 -15.72
C VAL A 228 -15.48 8.34 -15.75
N VAL A 229 -16.51 7.58 -16.10
CA VAL A 229 -16.40 6.13 -16.35
C VAL A 229 -15.91 5.92 -17.79
N PRO A 230 -14.74 5.31 -18.02
CA PRO A 230 -14.20 5.11 -19.35
C PRO A 230 -14.82 3.89 -20.05
N ASP A 231 -14.68 3.81 -21.38
CA ASP A 231 -14.76 2.52 -22.05
C ASP A 231 -13.59 1.64 -21.59
N LYS A 232 -13.80 0.33 -21.47
CA LYS A 232 -12.76 -0.64 -21.10
C LYS A 232 -12.63 -1.72 -22.15
N PHE A 233 -11.41 -1.97 -22.59
CA PHE A 233 -11.06 -3.00 -23.55
C PHE A 233 -10.02 -3.94 -22.95
N VAL A 234 -10.25 -5.25 -23.08
CA VAL A 234 -9.31 -6.29 -22.64
C VAL A 234 -8.74 -6.95 -23.89
N VAL A 235 -7.42 -6.94 -24.03
CA VAL A 235 -6.72 -7.45 -25.21
C VAL A 235 -5.78 -8.58 -24.80
N GLN A 236 -5.80 -9.69 -25.53
CA GLN A 236 -4.84 -10.78 -25.35
C GLN A 236 -3.47 -10.36 -25.93
N LYS A 237 -2.41 -10.51 -25.13
CA LYS A 237 -1.08 -9.96 -25.44
C LYS A 237 -0.32 -10.68 -26.55
N ASP A 238 -0.52 -11.98 -26.71
CA ASP A 238 0.17 -12.79 -27.73
C ASP A 238 -0.36 -12.57 -29.16
N THR A 239 -1.66 -12.37 -29.28
CA THR A 239 -2.40 -12.30 -30.55
C THR A 239 -2.90 -10.89 -30.86
N TYR A 240 -2.89 -10.00 -29.87
CA TYR A 240 -3.54 -8.69 -29.89
C TYR A 240 -5.05 -8.75 -30.18
N SER A 241 -5.69 -9.90 -29.91
CA SER A 241 -7.13 -10.06 -30.09
C SER A 241 -7.91 -9.38 -28.96
N VAL A 242 -8.98 -8.67 -29.30
CA VAL A 242 -9.84 -8.00 -28.31
C VAL A 242 -10.78 -9.04 -27.69
N LEU A 243 -10.60 -9.32 -26.40
CA LEU A 243 -11.35 -10.33 -25.65
C LEU A 243 -12.69 -9.80 -25.14
N SER A 244 -12.73 -8.55 -24.69
CA SER A 244 -13.96 -7.90 -24.23
C SER A 244 -13.94 -6.40 -24.49
N LYS A 245 -15.15 -5.83 -24.61
CA LYS A 245 -15.39 -4.40 -24.75
C LYS A 245 -16.56 -4.00 -23.85
N GLU A 246 -16.32 -3.05 -22.97
CA GLU A 246 -17.33 -2.44 -22.11
C GLU A 246 -17.45 -0.97 -22.50
N ILE A 247 -18.61 -0.55 -22.99
CA ILE A 247 -18.84 0.81 -23.48
C ILE A 247 -19.61 1.61 -22.44
N ALA A 248 -19.01 2.69 -21.95
CA ALA A 248 -19.58 3.55 -20.93
C ALA A 248 -20.25 4.77 -21.55
N ASP A 249 -21.40 5.17 -21.01
CA ASP A 249 -21.99 6.49 -21.34
C ASP A 249 -21.12 7.62 -20.78
N GLN A 250 -20.75 8.59 -21.62
CA GLN A 250 -19.98 9.78 -21.20
C GLN A 250 -20.67 11.07 -21.62
N LYS A 251 -21.19 11.81 -20.63
CA LYS A 251 -21.97 13.05 -20.86
C LYS A 251 -21.12 14.31 -20.98
N VAL A 252 -19.93 14.31 -20.38
CA VAL A 252 -19.04 15.46 -20.32
C VAL A 252 -17.63 15.06 -20.73
N ALA A 253 -16.91 15.99 -21.35
CA ALA A 253 -15.53 15.83 -21.75
C ALA A 253 -14.77 17.13 -21.47
N TYR A 254 -13.49 17.00 -21.13
CA TYR A 254 -12.61 18.16 -20.97
C TYR A 254 -12.00 18.51 -22.33
N ILE A 255 -12.28 19.72 -22.82
CA ILE A 255 -11.87 20.17 -24.15
C ILE A 255 -11.25 21.55 -24.10
N ARG A 256 -10.44 21.87 -25.10
CA ARG A 256 -9.96 23.24 -25.31
C ARG A 256 -11.09 24.12 -25.84
N LYS A 257 -11.33 25.26 -25.20
CA LYS A 257 -12.12 26.38 -25.73
C LYS A 257 -11.27 27.65 -25.73
N GLY A 258 -10.73 28.02 -26.90
CA GLY A 258 -9.83 29.16 -27.02
C GLY A 258 -8.45 28.86 -26.41
N LEU A 259 -8.06 29.66 -25.42
CA LEU A 259 -6.82 29.51 -24.65
C LEU A 259 -7.00 28.73 -23.34
N VAL A 260 -8.23 28.40 -22.98
CA VAL A 260 -8.54 27.68 -21.73
C VAL A 260 -9.04 26.27 -22.02
N THR A 261 -8.93 25.43 -21.01
CA THR A 261 -9.52 24.11 -21.00
C THR A 261 -10.74 24.12 -20.10
N LYS A 262 -11.82 23.49 -20.55
CA LYS A 262 -13.08 23.50 -19.81
C LYS A 262 -13.88 22.24 -20.07
N GLU A 263 -14.82 21.99 -19.17
CA GLU A 263 -15.85 21.00 -19.39
C GLU A 263 -16.78 21.42 -20.55
N ALA A 264 -17.13 20.45 -21.39
CA ALA A 264 -18.17 20.57 -22.38
C ALA A 264 -19.03 19.30 -22.41
N LYS A 265 -20.30 19.48 -22.77
CA LYS A 265 -21.20 18.35 -23.01
C LYS A 265 -20.77 17.59 -24.26
N VAL A 266 -20.65 16.28 -24.14
CA VAL A 266 -20.48 15.39 -25.28
C VAL A 266 -21.82 15.35 -26.04
N PRO A 267 -21.83 15.50 -27.38
CA PRO A 267 -23.07 15.39 -28.16
C PRO A 267 -23.80 14.07 -27.90
N SER A 268 -25.12 14.08 -27.71
CA SER A 268 -25.90 12.89 -27.33
C SER A 268 -25.68 11.68 -28.23
N LYS A 269 -25.40 11.91 -29.52
CA LYS A 269 -25.08 10.85 -30.51
C LYS A 269 -23.73 10.15 -30.28
N LEU A 270 -22.84 10.73 -29.48
CA LEU A 270 -21.50 10.22 -29.18
C LEU A 270 -21.38 9.64 -27.75
N GLN A 271 -22.30 9.99 -26.84
CA GLN A 271 -22.16 9.66 -25.41
C GLN A 271 -22.08 8.13 -25.18
N THR A 272 -22.89 7.36 -25.92
CA THR A 272 -22.97 5.89 -25.83
C THR A 272 -22.12 5.16 -26.87
N LYS A 273 -21.37 5.88 -27.72
CA LYS A 273 -20.50 5.26 -28.74
C LYS A 273 -19.17 4.83 -28.14
N GLN A 274 -18.58 3.80 -28.76
CA GLN A 274 -17.21 3.38 -28.50
C GLN A 274 -16.23 4.53 -28.82
N LYS A 275 -15.31 4.85 -27.90
CA LYS A 275 -14.46 6.06 -27.98
C LYS A 275 -13.34 5.94 -29.01
N ILE A 276 -12.84 4.72 -29.21
CA ILE A 276 -11.75 4.41 -30.13
C ILE A 276 -12.11 3.23 -31.02
N SER A 277 -11.55 3.16 -32.22
CA SER A 277 -11.80 2.05 -33.14
C SER A 277 -11.04 0.79 -32.75
N ASP A 278 -11.44 -0.35 -33.30
CA ASP A 278 -10.75 -1.62 -33.05
C ASP A 278 -9.30 -1.62 -33.53
N SER A 279 -8.99 -0.91 -34.61
CA SER A 279 -7.61 -0.71 -35.05
C SER A 279 -6.80 0.09 -34.05
N ASP A 280 -7.39 1.11 -33.40
CA ASP A 280 -6.70 1.87 -32.35
C ASP A 280 -6.41 1.00 -31.13
N ILE A 281 -7.35 0.13 -30.74
CA ILE A 281 -7.20 -0.81 -29.62
C ILE A 281 -5.98 -1.71 -29.87
N ILE A 282 -5.87 -2.25 -31.09
CA ILE A 282 -4.74 -3.12 -31.48
C ILE A 282 -3.42 -2.32 -31.53
N GLU A 283 -3.44 -1.10 -32.05
CA GLU A 283 -2.26 -0.23 -32.10
C GLU A 283 -1.76 0.11 -30.69
N LEU A 284 -2.64 0.52 -29.78
CA LEU A 284 -2.34 0.77 -28.37
C LEU A 284 -1.78 -0.48 -27.68
N ALA A 285 -2.39 -1.65 -27.91
CA ALA A 285 -1.90 -2.90 -27.34
C ALA A 285 -0.46 -3.24 -27.80
N LYS A 286 -0.16 -3.03 -29.08
CA LYS A 286 1.22 -3.21 -29.61
C LYS A 286 2.20 -2.21 -29.00
N ILE A 287 1.79 -0.96 -28.79
CA ILE A 287 2.64 0.05 -28.14
C ILE A 287 2.88 -0.33 -26.67
N SER A 288 1.84 -0.76 -25.95
CA SER A 288 1.92 -1.22 -24.55
C SER A 288 2.88 -2.40 -24.38
N ASP A 289 2.80 -3.41 -25.25
CA ASP A 289 3.72 -4.55 -25.22
C ASP A 289 5.18 -4.13 -25.50
N LYS A 290 5.39 -3.24 -26.47
CA LYS A 290 6.73 -2.67 -26.75
C LYS A 290 7.29 -1.88 -25.57
N LEU A 291 6.47 -1.05 -24.92
CA LEU A 291 6.87 -0.29 -23.73
C LEU A 291 7.31 -1.23 -22.60
N GLN A 292 6.52 -2.26 -22.29
CA GLN A 292 6.91 -3.26 -21.28
C GLN A 292 8.23 -3.97 -21.65
N LYS A 293 8.43 -4.33 -22.92
CA LYS A 293 9.68 -4.95 -23.37
C LYS A 293 10.88 -4.02 -23.23
N HIS A 294 10.69 -2.73 -23.50
CA HIS A 294 11.75 -1.70 -23.36
C HIS A 294 12.17 -1.52 -21.91
N TYR A 295 11.21 -1.42 -20.99
CA TYR A 295 11.47 -1.14 -19.58
C TYR A 295 11.70 -2.41 -18.74
N TYR A 296 11.41 -3.61 -19.24
CA TYR A 296 11.54 -4.91 -18.55
C TYR A 296 10.61 -5.14 -17.35
N PHE A 297 9.70 -4.21 -17.08
CA PHE A 297 8.61 -4.34 -16.10
C PHE A 297 7.30 -3.81 -16.68
N PRO A 298 6.13 -4.24 -16.16
CA PRO A 298 4.86 -3.75 -16.68
C PRO A 298 4.64 -2.26 -16.45
N GLN A 299 3.96 -1.62 -17.41
CA GLN A 299 3.77 -0.17 -17.48
C GLN A 299 2.30 0.22 -17.31
N ASP A 300 2.09 1.30 -16.58
CA ASP A 300 0.90 2.16 -16.59
C ASP A 300 1.20 3.34 -17.51
N THR A 301 0.45 3.48 -18.60
CA THR A 301 0.75 4.42 -19.68
C THR A 301 -0.45 5.28 -20.03
N GLU A 302 -0.27 6.59 -20.01
CA GLU A 302 -1.23 7.57 -20.49
C GLU A 302 -1.04 7.83 -21.98
N TRP A 303 -2.14 7.87 -22.73
CA TRP A 303 -2.13 8.08 -24.18
C TRP A 303 -3.20 9.08 -24.62
N ALA A 304 -2.96 9.69 -25.78
CA ALA A 304 -3.83 10.67 -26.40
C ALA A 304 -3.91 10.44 -27.91
N LYS A 305 -5.10 10.59 -28.50
CA LYS A 305 -5.32 10.46 -29.93
C LYS A 305 -5.74 11.80 -30.53
N GLU A 306 -5.04 12.27 -31.55
CA GLU A 306 -5.42 13.46 -32.32
C GLU A 306 -5.33 13.15 -33.82
N LYS A 307 -6.42 13.39 -34.55
CA LYS A 307 -6.50 13.22 -36.01
C LYS A 307 -6.03 11.82 -36.46
N GLY A 308 -6.50 10.78 -35.77
CA GLY A 308 -6.13 9.40 -36.11
C GLY A 308 -4.75 8.96 -35.62
N LYS A 309 -3.92 9.84 -35.03
CA LYS A 309 -2.58 9.47 -34.53
C LYS A 309 -2.58 9.32 -33.02
N ILE A 310 -2.00 8.22 -32.54
CA ILE A 310 -1.81 7.94 -31.12
C ILE A 310 -0.48 8.51 -30.65
N TYR A 311 -0.49 9.11 -29.46
CA TYR A 311 0.67 9.63 -28.77
C TYR A 311 0.73 9.09 -27.35
N ILE A 312 1.93 8.79 -26.87
CA ILE A 312 2.19 8.43 -25.46
C ILE A 312 2.62 9.68 -24.71
N VAL A 313 1.82 10.08 -23.71
CA VAL A 313 2.04 11.33 -22.96
C VAL A 313 2.75 11.10 -21.63
N GLN A 314 2.67 9.90 -21.06
CA GLN A 314 3.40 9.50 -19.86
C GLN A 314 3.45 7.97 -19.75
N THR A 315 4.51 7.45 -19.14
CA THR A 315 4.59 6.03 -18.74
C THR A 315 5.28 5.93 -17.38
N ARG A 316 4.92 4.92 -16.60
CA ARG A 316 5.53 4.59 -15.31
C ARG A 316 5.36 3.11 -14.98
N PRO A 317 6.22 2.54 -14.10
CA PRO A 317 6.00 1.18 -13.60
C PRO A 317 4.60 1.03 -13.00
N VAL A 318 3.91 -0.09 -13.29
CA VAL A 318 2.76 -0.48 -12.46
C VAL A 318 3.31 -0.86 -11.08
N THR A 319 2.90 -0.17 -10.03
CA THR A 319 3.39 -0.39 -8.66
C THR A 319 2.61 -1.48 -7.91
N THR A 320 1.42 -1.86 -8.40
CA THR A 320 0.52 -2.85 -7.78
C THR A 320 0.87 -4.31 -8.07
N ILE A 321 1.91 -4.57 -8.89
CA ILE A 321 2.27 -5.93 -9.36
C ILE A 321 2.89 -6.80 -8.24
N GLY A 322 3.24 -6.19 -7.11
CA GLY A 322 3.75 -6.90 -5.94
C GLY A 322 2.70 -7.75 -5.21
N ASP A 323 1.42 -7.38 -5.29
CA ASP A 323 0.41 -7.84 -4.33
C ASP A 323 -0.62 -8.83 -4.90
N VAL A 324 -0.82 -8.90 -6.22
CA VAL A 324 -1.96 -9.65 -6.79
C VAL A 324 -1.59 -11.07 -7.28
N LYS A 325 -0.31 -11.50 -7.20
CA LYS A 325 0.10 -12.86 -7.60
C LYS A 325 -0.45 -14.02 -6.74
N LYS A 326 -1.30 -13.73 -5.75
CA LYS A 326 -2.04 -14.77 -4.98
C LYS A 326 -3.56 -14.68 -5.09
N ILE A 327 -4.05 -13.92 -6.07
CA ILE A 327 -5.47 -13.91 -6.43
C ILE A 327 -5.81 -15.00 -7.47
N SER A 328 -4.82 -15.60 -8.13
CA SER A 328 -5.04 -16.69 -9.10
C SER A 328 -5.33 -18.08 -8.48
N LYS A 329 -5.77 -18.12 -7.21
CA LYS A 329 -6.53 -19.23 -6.61
C LYS A 329 -7.72 -18.70 -5.80
N ILE A 330 -8.39 -17.65 -6.26
CA ILE A 330 -9.81 -17.49 -5.93
C ILE A 330 -10.52 -18.73 -6.48
N LYS A 331 -11.01 -19.58 -5.58
CA LYS A 331 -12.07 -20.54 -5.89
C LYS A 331 -13.12 -19.76 -6.67
N LYS A 332 -13.46 -20.17 -7.89
CA LYS A 332 -14.68 -19.72 -8.54
C LYS A 332 -15.83 -20.07 -7.60
N GLU A 333 -16.22 -19.11 -6.77
CA GLU A 333 -17.49 -19.09 -6.07
C GLU A 333 -18.52 -18.75 -7.14
N THR A 334 -19.04 -19.80 -7.78
CA THR A 334 -20.24 -19.69 -8.56
C THR A 334 -21.39 -19.49 -7.56
N MET A 335 -22.04 -18.33 -7.64
CA MET A 335 -23.29 -18.07 -6.95
C MET A 335 -24.36 -19.05 -7.45
N MET A 336 -25.24 -19.53 -6.56
CA MET A 336 -26.51 -20.14 -6.95
C MET A 336 -27.65 -19.31 -6.38
N GLY A 337 -28.60 -18.97 -7.26
CA GLY A 337 -29.76 -18.13 -6.97
C GLY A 337 -29.57 -16.74 -7.56
N ALA A 338 -30.47 -16.35 -8.45
CA ALA A 338 -30.53 -15.04 -9.09
C ALA A 338 -30.76 -13.90 -8.07
N ALA A 339 -29.77 -13.61 -7.22
CA ALA A 339 -29.72 -12.34 -6.50
C ALA A 339 -29.30 -11.29 -7.53
N ILE A 340 -30.30 -10.59 -8.06
CA ILE A 340 -30.09 -9.50 -9.01
C ILE A 340 -29.27 -8.43 -8.26
N PRO A 341 -28.08 -8.06 -8.74
CA PRO A 341 -27.30 -7.00 -8.10
C PRO A 341 -28.13 -5.72 -8.08
N ILE A 342 -28.24 -5.10 -6.90
CA ILE A 342 -29.00 -3.85 -6.74
C ILE A 342 -28.30 -2.70 -7.48
N LEU A 343 -26.98 -2.81 -7.65
CA LEU A 343 -26.14 -1.88 -8.39
C LEU A 343 -24.98 -2.63 -9.05
N VAL A 344 -24.54 -2.10 -10.20
CA VAL A 344 -23.38 -2.59 -10.95
C VAL A 344 -22.47 -1.39 -11.26
N GLY A 345 -21.17 -1.58 -11.09
CA GLY A 345 -20.14 -0.62 -11.45
C GLY A 345 -18.89 -1.34 -11.98
N THR A 346 -17.80 -0.60 -12.11
CA THR A 346 -16.50 -1.12 -12.52
C THR A 346 -15.79 -1.77 -11.34
N ALA A 347 -15.37 -3.02 -11.51
CA ALA A 347 -14.53 -3.75 -10.57
C ALA A 347 -13.16 -3.05 -10.41
N ALA A 348 -12.95 -2.37 -9.28
CA ALA A 348 -11.76 -1.56 -9.04
C ALA A 348 -10.73 -2.25 -8.17
N SER A 349 -11.14 -2.85 -7.06
CA SER A 349 -10.25 -3.59 -6.15
C SER A 349 -10.91 -4.93 -5.79
N PRO A 350 -10.23 -6.07 -5.99
CA PRO A 350 -10.84 -7.39 -5.84
C PRO A 350 -11.16 -7.72 -4.37
N GLY A 351 -12.07 -8.66 -4.18
CA GLY A 351 -12.52 -9.13 -2.86
C GLY A 351 -14.03 -8.95 -2.65
N ILE A 352 -14.52 -9.46 -1.52
CA ILE A 352 -15.92 -9.34 -1.09
C ILE A 352 -15.95 -8.66 0.27
N GLY A 353 -16.72 -7.57 0.37
CA GLY A 353 -16.89 -6.80 1.59
C GLY A 353 -18.36 -6.67 1.95
N THR A 354 -18.75 -7.04 3.18
CA THR A 354 -20.12 -6.87 3.67
C THR A 354 -20.12 -5.95 4.88
N GLY A 355 -21.04 -4.99 4.92
CA GLY A 355 -21.10 -4.03 6.02
C GLY A 355 -22.27 -3.06 5.93
N ILE A 356 -22.35 -2.20 6.92
CA ILE A 356 -23.38 -1.16 7.02
C ILE A 356 -23.01 0.02 6.12
N VAL A 357 -23.92 0.43 5.24
CA VAL A 357 -23.74 1.57 4.34
C VAL A 357 -23.64 2.87 5.13
N LYS A 358 -22.55 3.60 4.89
CA LYS A 358 -22.33 4.99 5.31
C LYS A 358 -22.15 5.87 4.07
N VAL A 359 -23.10 6.76 3.82
CA VAL A 359 -23.08 7.65 2.66
C VAL A 359 -22.43 8.97 3.06
N LEU A 360 -21.24 9.23 2.51
CA LEU A 360 -20.48 10.44 2.80
C LEU A 360 -20.66 11.45 1.67
N LYS A 361 -21.14 12.64 2.03
CA LYS A 361 -21.27 13.76 1.09
C LYS A 361 -19.99 14.58 0.96
N SER A 362 -19.14 14.56 1.99
CA SER A 362 -17.87 15.29 2.02
C SER A 362 -16.85 14.62 2.95
N PRO A 363 -15.54 14.92 2.82
CA PRO A 363 -14.53 14.35 3.70
C PRO A 363 -14.66 14.79 5.17
N LYS A 364 -15.45 15.83 5.48
CA LYS A 364 -15.73 16.23 6.87
C LYS A 364 -16.56 15.18 7.63
N GLU A 365 -17.14 14.23 6.91
CA GLU A 365 -18.02 13.19 7.47
C GLU A 365 -17.31 11.85 7.66
N ILE A 366 -15.99 11.79 7.51
CA ILE A 366 -15.19 10.55 7.66
C ILE A 366 -15.37 9.86 9.00
N GLU A 367 -15.75 10.60 10.05
CA GLU A 367 -16.04 10.05 11.38
C GLU A 367 -17.30 9.17 11.42
N LYS A 368 -18.19 9.28 10.43
CA LYS A 368 -19.38 8.42 10.30
C LYS A 368 -19.00 6.96 10.02
N VAL A 369 -17.85 6.73 9.40
CA VAL A 369 -17.37 5.40 8.99
C VAL A 369 -16.65 4.74 10.15
N LYS A 370 -17.22 3.64 10.63
CA LYS A 370 -16.63 2.76 11.64
C LYS A 370 -15.99 1.54 10.99
N GLN A 371 -15.21 0.80 11.77
CA GLN A 371 -14.57 -0.42 11.29
C GLN A 371 -15.62 -1.42 10.80
N GLY A 372 -15.49 -1.89 9.56
CA GLY A 372 -16.40 -2.86 8.96
C GLY A 372 -17.59 -2.25 8.18
N ASP A 373 -17.72 -0.93 8.11
CA ASP A 373 -18.77 -0.26 7.34
C ASP A 373 -18.48 -0.31 5.82
N ILE A 374 -19.52 -0.15 4.99
CA ILE A 374 -19.37 0.10 3.55
C ILE A 374 -19.39 1.60 3.31
N LEU A 375 -18.26 2.14 2.87
CA LEU A 375 -18.14 3.55 2.52
C LEU A 375 -18.75 3.78 1.14
N VAL A 376 -19.78 4.62 1.08
CA VAL A 376 -20.43 5.03 -0.17
C VAL A 376 -20.22 6.53 -0.34
N ALA A 377 -19.67 6.96 -1.47
CA ALA A 377 -19.43 8.38 -1.76
C ALA A 377 -19.63 8.68 -3.24
N LYS A 378 -19.80 9.96 -3.59
CA LYS A 378 -19.86 10.34 -5.01
C LYS A 378 -18.50 10.09 -5.69
N MET A 379 -17.44 10.55 -5.04
CA MET A 379 -16.03 10.37 -5.39
C MET A 379 -15.23 10.43 -4.08
N THR A 380 -14.00 9.90 -4.04
CA THR A 380 -13.10 10.01 -2.88
C THR A 380 -11.90 10.91 -3.20
N SER A 381 -11.31 11.49 -2.17
CA SER A 381 -10.07 12.27 -2.20
C SER A 381 -9.11 11.77 -1.10
N PRO A 382 -7.85 12.22 -1.06
CA PRO A 382 -6.89 11.80 -0.03
C PRO A 382 -7.39 11.98 1.42
N ASP A 383 -8.28 12.95 1.65
CA ASP A 383 -8.89 13.21 2.96
C ASP A 383 -9.81 12.07 3.43
N TYR A 384 -10.27 11.20 2.52
CA TYR A 384 -11.09 10.03 2.84
C TYR A 384 -10.26 8.82 3.30
N VAL A 385 -8.93 8.83 3.12
CA VAL A 385 -8.05 7.68 3.44
C VAL A 385 -8.26 7.14 4.86
N PRO A 386 -8.41 7.98 5.92
CA PRO A 386 -8.68 7.47 7.27
C PRO A 386 -9.98 6.67 7.39
N ALA A 387 -11.03 7.02 6.64
CA ALA A 387 -12.28 6.26 6.58
C ALA A 387 -12.17 5.03 5.69
N MET A 388 -11.46 5.15 4.56
CA MET A 388 -11.22 4.02 3.64
C MET A 388 -10.49 2.87 4.33
N LYS A 389 -9.53 3.16 5.23
CA LYS A 389 -8.83 2.15 6.04
C LYS A 389 -9.76 1.37 6.98
N LYS A 390 -10.89 1.95 7.38
CA LYS A 390 -11.86 1.33 8.30
C LYS A 390 -12.92 0.52 7.56
N ALA A 391 -13.15 0.82 6.28
CA ALA A 391 -14.25 0.25 5.51
C ALA A 391 -14.02 -1.23 5.16
N ALA A 392 -15.08 -2.05 5.22
CA ALA A 392 -15.09 -3.41 4.68
C ALA A 392 -15.22 -3.44 3.15
N GLY A 393 -15.69 -2.34 2.54
CA GLY A 393 -15.83 -2.20 1.11
C GLY A 393 -16.13 -0.74 0.73
N ILE A 394 -15.76 -0.36 -0.47
CA ILE A 394 -15.86 1.04 -0.95
C ILE A 394 -16.66 1.06 -2.25
N VAL A 395 -17.70 1.91 -2.30
CA VAL A 395 -18.54 2.12 -3.46
C VAL A 395 -18.54 3.59 -3.86
N THR A 396 -18.30 3.89 -5.14
CA THR A 396 -18.37 5.27 -5.66
C THR A 396 -19.22 5.41 -6.92
N ASP A 397 -19.95 6.52 -7.02
CA ASP A 397 -20.77 6.84 -8.20
C ASP A 397 -19.93 7.11 -9.44
N GLU A 398 -18.81 7.80 -9.25
CA GLU A 398 -17.86 8.23 -10.28
C GLU A 398 -16.51 7.54 -10.05
N GLY A 399 -15.74 7.29 -11.11
CA GLY A 399 -14.44 6.60 -11.02
C GLY A 399 -14.24 5.53 -12.09
N GLY A 400 -13.00 5.41 -12.57
CA GLY A 400 -12.47 4.28 -13.35
C GLY A 400 -11.37 3.52 -12.58
N LEU A 401 -10.65 2.61 -13.24
CA LEU A 401 -9.58 1.82 -12.59
C LEU A 401 -8.41 2.67 -12.04
N THR A 402 -8.28 3.90 -12.51
CA THR A 402 -7.28 4.90 -12.09
C THR A 402 -7.78 5.90 -11.06
N SER A 403 -9.06 5.84 -10.67
CA SER A 403 -9.62 6.79 -9.70
C SER A 403 -8.91 6.67 -8.35
N HIS A 404 -8.92 7.77 -7.58
CA HIS A 404 -8.40 7.78 -6.21
C HIS A 404 -8.95 6.61 -5.37
N ALA A 405 -10.26 6.36 -5.47
CA ALA A 405 -10.92 5.23 -4.82
C ALA A 405 -10.29 3.90 -5.23
N ALA A 406 -10.11 3.66 -6.53
CA ALA A 406 -9.57 2.42 -7.06
C ALA A 406 -8.10 2.18 -6.66
N ILE A 407 -7.25 3.20 -6.76
CA ILE A 407 -5.82 3.10 -6.44
C ILE A 407 -5.62 2.80 -4.95
N VAL A 408 -6.16 3.65 -4.08
CA VAL A 408 -5.99 3.52 -2.63
C VAL A 408 -6.65 2.24 -2.12
N SER A 409 -7.81 1.84 -2.65
CA SER A 409 -8.45 0.60 -2.20
C SER A 409 -7.63 -0.65 -2.54
N ARG A 410 -6.89 -0.66 -3.66
CA ARG A 410 -5.96 -1.75 -3.99
C ARG A 410 -4.79 -1.79 -3.02
N GLU A 411 -4.21 -0.64 -2.72
CA GLU A 411 -3.10 -0.51 -1.76
C GLU A 411 -3.51 -0.96 -0.35
N LEU A 412 -4.76 -0.68 0.04
CA LEU A 412 -5.32 -1.08 1.32
C LEU A 412 -5.89 -2.52 1.33
N GLY A 413 -6.00 -3.17 0.19
CA GLY A 413 -6.63 -4.50 0.06
C GLY A 413 -8.13 -4.52 0.36
N VAL A 414 -8.83 -3.38 0.20
CA VAL A 414 -10.26 -3.24 0.47
C VAL A 414 -11.05 -3.46 -0.83
N PRO A 415 -12.10 -4.29 -0.85
CA PRO A 415 -12.98 -4.47 -2.01
C PRO A 415 -13.57 -3.15 -2.48
N CYS A 416 -13.48 -2.85 -3.77
CA CYS A 416 -13.93 -1.57 -4.32
C CYS A 416 -14.66 -1.71 -5.66
N VAL A 417 -15.81 -1.05 -5.74
CA VAL A 417 -16.60 -0.87 -6.97
C VAL A 417 -16.74 0.62 -7.23
N VAL A 418 -16.34 1.07 -8.41
CA VAL A 418 -16.41 2.49 -8.80
C VAL A 418 -17.34 2.68 -9.99
N GLY A 419 -17.76 3.91 -10.28
CA GLY A 419 -18.55 4.19 -11.48
C GLY A 419 -19.98 3.62 -11.46
N THR A 420 -20.59 3.43 -10.29
CA THR A 420 -21.96 2.90 -10.16
C THR A 420 -23.05 3.89 -10.59
N LYS A 421 -22.69 5.16 -10.82
CA LYS A 421 -23.52 6.30 -11.24
C LYS A 421 -24.59 6.76 -10.25
N GLU A 422 -25.13 5.87 -9.43
CA GLU A 422 -26.31 6.14 -8.59
C GLU A 422 -26.28 5.43 -7.22
N ALA A 423 -25.14 4.94 -6.76
CA ALA A 423 -24.99 4.32 -5.44
C ALA A 423 -25.32 5.25 -4.29
N THR A 424 -24.90 6.52 -4.32
CA THR A 424 -25.24 7.48 -3.25
C THR A 424 -26.74 7.77 -3.13
N LYS A 425 -27.52 7.43 -4.17
CA LYS A 425 -28.97 7.63 -4.23
C LYS A 425 -29.75 6.34 -3.94
N LYS A 426 -29.27 5.20 -4.46
CA LYS A 426 -29.93 3.90 -4.34
C LYS A 426 -29.60 3.17 -3.03
N LEU A 427 -28.37 3.31 -2.53
CA LEU A 427 -27.99 2.69 -1.27
C LEU A 427 -28.48 3.55 -0.12
N LYS A 428 -29.28 2.95 0.76
CA LYS A 428 -29.83 3.63 1.93
C LYS A 428 -28.82 3.61 3.08
N GLU A 429 -28.71 4.72 3.79
CA GLU A 429 -27.86 4.81 4.97
C GLU A 429 -28.30 3.77 6.02
N ASN A 430 -27.32 3.16 6.71
CA ASN A 430 -27.52 2.15 7.74
C ASN A 430 -28.13 0.81 7.29
N THR A 431 -28.17 0.52 5.98
CA THR A 431 -28.52 -0.82 5.49
C THR A 431 -27.29 -1.69 5.27
N ILE A 432 -27.43 -3.00 5.34
CA ILE A 432 -26.34 -3.94 5.07
C ILE A 432 -26.28 -4.21 3.57
N VAL A 433 -25.10 -4.09 2.97
CA VAL A 433 -24.85 -4.46 1.58
C VAL A 433 -23.58 -5.29 1.46
N THR A 434 -23.51 -6.08 0.40
CA THR A 434 -22.32 -6.86 0.03
C THR A 434 -21.75 -6.33 -1.28
N VAL A 435 -20.46 -6.01 -1.28
CA VAL A 435 -19.70 -5.45 -2.40
C VAL A 435 -18.78 -6.55 -2.95
N ASP A 436 -19.01 -7.01 -4.18
CA ASP A 436 -18.08 -7.86 -4.94
C ASP A 436 -17.22 -6.96 -5.82
N GLY A 437 -16.06 -6.58 -5.30
CA GLY A 437 -15.08 -5.74 -5.98
C GLY A 437 -14.37 -6.43 -7.14
N SER A 438 -14.53 -7.75 -7.29
CA SER A 438 -13.95 -8.54 -8.38
C SER A 438 -14.83 -8.52 -9.64
N LYS A 439 -16.16 -8.51 -9.45
CA LYS A 439 -17.14 -8.46 -10.55
C LYS A 439 -17.77 -7.08 -10.76
N GLY A 440 -17.60 -6.15 -9.82
CA GLY A 440 -18.23 -4.84 -9.90
C GLY A 440 -19.69 -4.85 -9.44
N PHE A 441 -20.10 -5.83 -8.62
CA PHE A 441 -21.50 -6.04 -8.24
C PHE A 441 -21.75 -5.65 -6.78
N ILE A 442 -22.93 -5.11 -6.50
CA ILE A 442 -23.37 -4.76 -5.16
C ILE A 442 -24.73 -5.43 -4.92
N TYR A 443 -24.88 -6.07 -3.77
CA TYR A 443 -26.05 -6.83 -3.38
C TYR A 443 -26.63 -6.33 -2.07
N GLU A 444 -27.95 -6.50 -1.90
CA GLU A 444 -28.64 -6.20 -0.64
C GLU A 444 -28.44 -7.33 0.38
N GLY A 445 -28.14 -6.98 1.62
CA GLY A 445 -27.99 -7.92 2.74
C GLY A 445 -26.68 -8.72 2.75
N SER A 446 -26.60 -9.68 3.68
CA SER A 446 -25.45 -10.54 3.96
C SER A 446 -25.59 -11.98 3.44
N ASN A 447 -26.70 -12.32 2.78
CA ASN A 447 -27.14 -13.70 2.55
C ASN A 447 -26.49 -14.43 1.34
N ILE A 448 -25.28 -14.07 0.93
CA ILE A 448 -24.67 -14.65 -0.28
C ILE A 448 -23.71 -15.81 0.00
N VAL A 449 -23.36 -16.11 1.25
CA VAL A 449 -22.38 -17.15 1.55
C VAL A 449 -23.04 -18.38 2.16
N LYS A 450 -23.29 -19.44 1.36
CA LYS A 450 -23.52 -20.80 1.86
C LYS A 450 -22.64 -21.83 1.15
N GLU A 451 -22.19 -22.81 1.93
CA GLU A 451 -21.19 -23.85 1.65
C GLU A 451 -21.42 -24.66 0.37
N ILE A 452 -20.33 -24.98 -0.36
CA ILE A 452 -20.33 -25.99 -1.42
C ILE A 452 -19.48 -27.21 -1.03
N ASN A 453 -20.14 -28.37 -1.00
CA ASN A 453 -19.58 -29.71 -0.97
C ASN A 453 -18.74 -29.98 -2.23
N VAL A 454 -17.44 -30.26 -2.08
CA VAL A 454 -16.53 -30.49 -3.23
C VAL A 454 -16.33 -31.99 -3.47
N LYS A 455 -16.84 -32.49 -4.60
CA LYS A 455 -16.30 -33.72 -5.22
C LYS A 455 -14.96 -33.41 -5.90
N PRO A 456 -13.94 -34.27 -5.78
CA PRO A 456 -12.58 -33.93 -6.19
C PRO A 456 -12.39 -34.01 -7.70
N HIS A 457 -11.87 -32.93 -8.31
CA HIS A 457 -11.18 -33.00 -9.60
C HIS A 457 -9.69 -32.68 -9.46
N LYS A 458 -8.91 -33.44 -10.23
CA LYS A 458 -7.48 -33.76 -10.08
C LYS A 458 -6.59 -32.52 -9.92
N LYS A 459 -6.04 -32.31 -8.72
CA LYS A 459 -4.86 -31.48 -8.48
C LYS A 459 -3.62 -32.15 -9.07
N LEU A 460 -2.82 -31.39 -9.83
CA LEU A 460 -1.39 -31.68 -9.98
C LEU A 460 -0.80 -31.92 -8.59
N LYS A 461 -0.29 -33.14 -8.35
CA LYS A 461 0.41 -33.51 -7.11
C LYS A 461 1.72 -32.71 -7.04
N LEU A 462 1.69 -31.51 -6.45
CA LEU A 462 2.90 -30.90 -5.91
C LEU A 462 3.46 -31.89 -4.88
N LYS A 463 4.67 -32.41 -5.10
CA LYS A 463 5.34 -33.30 -4.15
C LYS A 463 5.37 -32.59 -2.78
N LYS A 464 4.98 -33.28 -1.71
CA LYS A 464 5.19 -32.79 -0.34
C LYS A 464 6.70 -32.64 -0.11
N LEU A 465 7.21 -31.42 -0.26
CA LEU A 465 8.60 -31.10 0.04
C LEU A 465 8.79 -31.27 1.56
N LYS A 466 9.73 -32.13 1.94
CA LYS A 466 10.15 -32.32 3.34
C LYS A 466 11.33 -31.39 3.60
N THR A 467 11.28 -30.62 4.67
CA THR A 467 12.33 -29.70 5.11
C THR A 467 12.70 -29.97 6.56
N ALA A 468 13.94 -29.66 6.94
CA ALA A 468 14.40 -29.76 8.33
C ALA A 468 13.90 -28.58 9.17
N THR A 469 13.98 -27.36 8.63
CA THR A 469 13.36 -26.17 9.19
C THR A 469 11.84 -26.26 9.00
N ARG A 470 11.10 -26.08 10.10
CA ARG A 470 9.65 -26.11 10.08
C ARG A 470 9.09 -24.82 9.49
N LEU A 471 8.05 -24.93 8.66
CA LEU A 471 7.31 -23.79 8.16
C LEU A 471 5.99 -23.68 8.90
N TYR A 472 5.86 -22.60 9.65
CA TYR A 472 4.66 -22.23 10.36
C TYR A 472 3.92 -21.10 9.65
N VAL A 473 2.72 -20.81 10.13
CA VAL A 473 1.89 -19.71 9.64
C VAL A 473 1.53 -18.73 10.75
N ASN A 474 1.38 -17.45 10.38
CA ASN A 474 0.80 -16.39 11.22
C ASN A 474 -0.71 -16.35 11.00
N LEU A 475 -1.52 -16.42 12.06
CA LEU A 475 -2.98 -16.37 11.98
C LEU A 475 -3.59 -15.51 13.09
N ALA A 476 -4.77 -14.98 12.81
CA ALA A 476 -5.57 -14.24 13.79
C ALA A 476 -7.08 -14.55 13.68
N GLU A 477 -7.59 -14.89 12.49
CA GLU A 477 -9.01 -15.11 12.26
C GLU A 477 -9.41 -16.60 12.38
N PRO A 478 -10.36 -16.98 13.28
CA PRO A 478 -10.77 -18.37 13.47
C PRO A 478 -11.29 -19.06 12.20
N GLU A 479 -12.01 -18.30 11.37
CA GLU A 479 -12.67 -18.80 10.15
C GLU A 479 -11.68 -19.37 9.13
N ARG A 480 -10.45 -18.86 9.12
CA ARG A 480 -9.40 -19.28 8.18
C ARG A 480 -8.63 -20.52 8.63
N ALA A 481 -8.76 -20.92 9.90
CA ALA A 481 -7.94 -21.98 10.49
C ALA A 481 -8.06 -23.31 9.73
N LEU A 482 -9.28 -23.74 9.41
CA LEU A 482 -9.56 -25.02 8.73
C LEU A 482 -9.05 -25.04 7.28
N GLU A 483 -9.09 -23.89 6.60
CA GLU A 483 -8.58 -23.80 5.24
C GLU A 483 -7.05 -23.85 5.23
N VAL A 484 -6.42 -23.02 6.06
CA VAL A 484 -4.96 -22.88 6.11
C VAL A 484 -4.31 -24.17 6.61
N SER A 485 -4.97 -24.92 7.48
CA SER A 485 -4.46 -26.20 7.97
C SER A 485 -4.30 -27.27 6.88
N LYS A 486 -4.93 -27.09 5.70
CA LYS A 486 -4.83 -28.02 4.56
C LYS A 486 -3.57 -27.80 3.70
N PHE A 487 -2.84 -26.70 3.92
CA PHE A 487 -1.60 -26.41 3.20
C PHE A 487 -0.41 -27.23 3.72
N ASN A 488 0.70 -27.23 2.99
CA ASN A 488 1.93 -27.92 3.38
C ASN A 488 2.70 -27.12 4.45
N ILE A 489 2.10 -26.98 5.63
CA ILE A 489 2.63 -26.31 6.82
C ILE A 489 2.78 -27.28 7.99
N ASP A 490 3.60 -26.89 8.95
CA ASP A 490 3.96 -27.71 10.11
C ASP A 490 3.26 -27.25 11.40
N GLY A 491 2.48 -26.16 11.36
CA GLY A 491 1.79 -25.59 12.52
C GLY A 491 1.53 -24.08 12.41
N VAL A 492 1.06 -23.46 13.49
CA VAL A 492 0.87 -22.01 13.64
C VAL A 492 1.97 -21.49 14.56
N GLY A 493 2.80 -20.57 14.05
CA GLY A 493 3.97 -20.05 14.76
C GLY A 493 3.68 -18.73 15.48
N LEU A 494 2.56 -18.09 15.12
CA LEU A 494 2.01 -16.93 15.80
C LEU A 494 0.48 -16.91 15.62
N LEU A 495 -0.25 -17.30 16.65
CA LEU A 495 -1.68 -17.03 16.81
C LEU A 495 -1.83 -15.76 17.66
N ARG A 496 -2.39 -14.72 17.06
CA ARG A 496 -2.60 -13.40 17.70
C ARG A 496 -3.89 -13.38 18.51
N ALA A 497 -3.81 -12.96 19.77
CA ALA A 497 -4.96 -12.87 20.68
C ALA A 497 -5.87 -11.68 20.40
N GLU A 498 -5.35 -10.63 19.76
CA GLU A 498 -5.98 -9.31 19.69
C GLU A 498 -7.37 -9.34 19.05
N PHE A 499 -7.52 -10.05 17.92
CA PHE A 499 -8.82 -10.17 17.25
C PHE A 499 -9.84 -10.96 18.08
N MET A 500 -9.42 -12.05 18.74
CA MET A 500 -10.32 -12.83 19.59
C MET A 500 -10.80 -11.97 20.76
N ILE A 501 -9.93 -11.19 21.39
CA ILE A 501 -10.28 -10.34 22.53
C ILE A 501 -11.13 -9.14 22.11
N ALA A 502 -10.81 -8.51 20.98
CA ALA A 502 -11.66 -7.46 20.43
C ALA A 502 -13.09 -7.96 20.16
N ASN A 503 -13.22 -9.20 19.66
CA ASN A 503 -14.52 -9.84 19.39
C ASN A 503 -15.29 -10.26 20.65
N ILE A 504 -14.64 -10.38 21.80
CA ILE A 504 -15.35 -10.53 23.09
C ILE A 504 -16.10 -9.23 23.43
N GLY A 505 -15.61 -8.08 22.96
CA GLY A 505 -16.35 -6.82 23.01
C GLY A 505 -16.40 -6.16 24.39
N ILE A 506 -15.47 -6.47 25.29
CA ILE A 506 -15.36 -5.83 26.61
C ILE A 506 -13.91 -5.81 27.08
N HIS A 507 -13.50 -4.72 27.75
CA HIS A 507 -12.20 -4.63 28.38
C HIS A 507 -12.06 -5.67 29.52
N PRO A 508 -10.95 -6.42 29.65
CA PRO A 508 -10.82 -7.48 30.65
C PRO A 508 -11.05 -7.04 32.10
N LYS A 509 -10.57 -5.84 32.49
CA LYS A 509 -10.85 -5.28 33.83
C LYS A 509 -12.33 -4.92 34.03
N GLU A 510 -13.01 -4.47 32.98
CA GLU A 510 -14.44 -4.21 33.05
C GLU A 510 -15.22 -5.52 33.14
N ALA A 511 -14.81 -6.55 32.41
CA ALA A 511 -15.38 -7.89 32.53
C ALA A 511 -15.24 -8.46 33.96
N ILE A 512 -14.11 -8.21 34.64
CA ILE A 512 -13.92 -8.59 36.05
C ILE A 512 -14.88 -7.80 36.96
N LYS A 513 -14.95 -6.48 36.78
CA LYS A 513 -15.84 -5.59 37.56
C LYS A 513 -17.32 -5.97 37.38
N GLU A 514 -17.74 -6.29 36.16
CA GLU A 514 -19.11 -6.71 35.83
C GLU A 514 -19.41 -8.19 36.13
N LYS A 515 -18.47 -8.93 36.71
CA LYS A 515 -18.58 -10.38 37.00
C LYS A 515 -18.85 -11.24 35.74
N LYS A 516 -18.29 -10.85 34.60
CA LYS A 516 -18.39 -11.52 33.29
C LYS A 516 -17.13 -12.33 32.91
N GLN A 517 -16.29 -12.69 33.89
CA GLN A 517 -15.04 -13.43 33.65
C GLN A 517 -15.29 -14.76 32.93
N GLU A 518 -16.31 -15.52 33.34
CA GLU A 518 -16.61 -16.83 32.75
C GLU A 518 -16.95 -16.72 31.27
N HIS A 519 -17.76 -15.72 30.89
CA HIS A 519 -18.07 -15.45 29.49
C HIS A 519 -16.82 -15.12 28.68
N PHE A 520 -15.94 -14.29 29.23
CA PHE A 520 -14.67 -13.92 28.60
C PHE A 520 -13.79 -15.16 28.37
N ILE A 521 -13.61 -15.99 29.41
CA ILE A 521 -12.80 -17.20 29.39
C ILE A 521 -13.36 -18.20 28.37
N GLN A 522 -14.65 -18.49 28.40
CA GLN A 522 -15.29 -19.47 27.52
C GLN A 522 -15.27 -19.03 26.05
N LYS A 523 -15.49 -17.74 25.79
CA LYS A 523 -15.44 -17.20 24.43
C LYS A 523 -14.02 -17.29 23.86
N LEU A 524 -13.01 -16.89 24.63
CA LEU A 524 -11.60 -17.00 24.22
C LEU A 524 -11.18 -18.47 24.01
N ALA A 525 -11.59 -19.36 24.91
CA ALA A 525 -11.31 -20.79 24.80
C ALA A 525 -11.95 -21.40 23.53
N SER A 526 -13.20 -21.05 23.23
CA SER A 526 -13.91 -21.51 22.03
C SER A 526 -13.20 -21.09 20.74
N ASP A 527 -12.75 -19.83 20.68
CA ASP A 527 -12.03 -19.32 19.52
C ASP A 527 -10.66 -20.04 19.38
N MET A 528 -9.90 -20.23 20.47
CA MET A 528 -8.65 -21.01 20.46
C MET A 528 -8.84 -22.49 20.08
N ILE A 529 -9.93 -23.13 20.53
CA ILE A 529 -10.29 -24.52 20.16
C ILE A 529 -10.43 -24.66 18.65
N THR A 530 -10.97 -23.65 17.97
CA THR A 530 -11.14 -23.67 16.51
C THR A 530 -9.80 -23.83 15.79
N PHE A 531 -8.77 -23.09 16.23
CA PHE A 531 -7.41 -23.25 15.70
C PHE A 531 -6.80 -24.59 16.10
N CYS A 532 -6.86 -24.95 17.38
CA CYS A 532 -6.21 -26.17 17.88
C CYS A 532 -6.75 -27.42 17.18
N LYS A 533 -8.08 -27.50 17.03
CA LYS A 533 -8.76 -28.59 16.30
C LYS A 533 -8.35 -28.65 14.83
N ALA A 534 -8.23 -27.49 14.16
CA ALA A 534 -7.88 -27.47 12.74
C ALA A 534 -6.44 -27.93 12.48
N PHE A 535 -5.53 -27.67 13.42
CA PHE A 535 -4.10 -27.96 13.25
C PHE A 535 -3.67 -29.28 13.91
N ASP A 536 -4.44 -29.86 14.82
CA ASP A 536 -4.10 -31.09 15.55
C ASP A 536 -3.56 -32.22 14.64
N PRO A 537 -2.42 -32.85 14.97
CA PRO A 537 -1.57 -32.65 16.16
C PRO A 537 -0.48 -31.57 16.02
N ARG A 538 -0.48 -30.76 14.94
CA ARG A 538 0.53 -29.73 14.70
C ARG A 538 0.42 -28.59 15.72
N PRO A 539 1.54 -28.00 16.18
CA PRO A 539 1.54 -26.98 17.20
C PRO A 539 0.80 -25.71 16.79
N VAL A 540 0.19 -25.06 17.78
CA VAL A 540 -0.41 -23.73 17.70
C VAL A 540 0.21 -22.87 18.79
N VAL A 541 1.11 -21.95 18.41
CA VAL A 541 1.77 -21.04 19.34
C VAL A 541 0.89 -19.81 19.54
N TYR A 542 0.16 -19.77 20.66
CA TYR A 542 -0.66 -18.63 21.05
C TYR A 542 0.19 -17.57 21.75
N ARG A 543 0.19 -16.36 21.19
CA ARG A 543 0.77 -15.19 21.83
C ARG A 543 -0.30 -14.54 22.69
N THR A 544 -0.02 -14.39 23.98
CA THR A 544 -0.91 -13.65 24.89
C THR A 544 -1.04 -12.21 24.46
N THR A 545 -2.08 -11.54 24.95
CA THR A 545 -2.45 -10.20 24.46
C THR A 545 -1.32 -9.21 24.56
N ASP A 546 -0.99 -8.58 23.43
CA ASP A 546 0.06 -7.58 23.34
C ASP A 546 -0.50 -6.20 22.98
N PHE A 547 -1.77 -5.95 23.34
CA PHE A 547 -2.41 -4.66 23.16
C PHE A 547 -1.66 -3.56 23.92
N LYS A 548 -1.50 -2.43 23.24
CA LYS A 548 -1.08 -1.15 23.80
C LYS A 548 -2.24 -0.53 24.60
N THR A 549 -1.92 0.42 25.48
CA THR A 549 -2.94 1.12 26.31
C THR A 549 -4.02 1.80 25.49
N ASN A 550 -3.67 2.40 24.34
CA ASN A 550 -4.62 3.03 23.43
C ASN A 550 -5.57 2.01 22.78
N GLU A 551 -5.12 0.81 22.46
CA GLU A 551 -5.93 -0.26 21.90
C GLU A 551 -6.91 -0.83 22.94
N TYR A 552 -6.42 -1.10 24.16
CA TYR A 552 -7.30 -1.50 25.27
C TYR A 552 -8.31 -0.40 25.62
N ARG A 553 -7.93 0.88 25.55
CA ARG A 553 -8.84 2.01 25.79
C ARG A 553 -10.01 2.00 24.81
N SER A 554 -9.77 1.61 23.56
CA SER A 554 -10.79 1.56 22.51
C SER A 554 -11.79 0.40 22.67
N LEU A 555 -11.54 -0.56 23.55
CA LEU A 555 -12.53 -1.59 23.88
C LEU A 555 -13.67 -1.00 24.73
N PRO A 556 -14.90 -1.53 24.62
CA PRO A 556 -16.00 -1.12 25.50
C PRO A 556 -15.61 -1.25 26.99
N GLY A 557 -15.75 -0.16 27.74
CA GLY A 557 -15.34 -0.04 29.14
C GLY A 557 -13.85 0.27 29.36
N GLY A 558 -13.02 0.34 28.32
CA GLY A 558 -11.57 0.51 28.41
C GLY A 558 -11.12 1.90 28.89
N GLU A 559 -11.87 2.97 28.58
CA GLU A 559 -11.53 4.34 28.99
C GLU A 559 -11.38 4.53 30.49
N ALA A 560 -12.13 3.77 31.30
CA ALA A 560 -12.05 3.84 32.76
C ALA A 560 -10.75 3.26 33.33
N TRP A 561 -10.04 2.41 32.58
CA TRP A 561 -8.91 1.63 33.07
C TRP A 561 -7.57 2.01 32.46
N GLU A 562 -7.57 2.64 31.28
CA GLU A 562 -6.38 2.78 30.45
C GLU A 562 -5.89 4.24 30.32
N PRO A 563 -4.76 4.61 30.95
CA PRO A 563 -4.24 5.98 30.97
C PRO A 563 -3.60 6.38 29.63
N LYS A 564 -3.72 7.65 29.23
CA LYS A 564 -3.10 8.18 28.00
C LYS A 564 -1.58 8.14 28.13
N GLU A 565 -0.92 7.44 27.21
CA GLU A 565 0.55 7.37 27.13
C GLU A 565 1.04 8.17 25.92
N ALA A 566 2.16 8.87 26.08
CA ALA A 566 2.80 9.60 25.00
C ALA A 566 3.32 8.66 23.90
N ASN A 567 3.85 7.49 24.29
CA ASN A 567 4.41 6.49 23.38
C ASN A 567 3.86 5.08 23.69
N PRO A 568 2.64 4.75 23.25
CA PRO A 568 2.01 3.45 23.57
C PRO A 568 2.82 2.23 23.09
N MET A 569 3.68 2.39 22.06
CA MET A 569 4.59 1.33 21.59
C MET A 569 5.52 0.82 22.70
N LEU A 570 6.02 1.71 23.56
CA LEU A 570 6.99 1.40 24.63
C LEU A 570 6.34 1.24 26.01
N GLY A 571 5.04 1.54 26.09
CA GLY A 571 4.30 1.74 27.33
C GLY A 571 3.80 0.45 28.01
N PHE A 572 2.66 0.57 28.68
CA PHE A 572 2.10 -0.46 29.56
C PHE A 572 1.48 -1.65 28.80
N ARG A 573 2.32 -2.59 28.35
CA ARG A 573 1.96 -3.79 27.57
C ARG A 573 2.87 -5.01 27.85
N GLY A 574 2.48 -6.16 27.31
CA GLY A 574 3.20 -7.43 27.37
C GLY A 574 3.40 -7.97 28.79
N ALA A 575 4.51 -8.67 29.04
CA ALA A 575 4.80 -9.33 30.31
C ALA A 575 4.64 -8.43 31.54
N PHE A 576 5.02 -7.15 31.45
CA PHE A 576 4.91 -6.21 32.56
C PHE A 576 3.45 -6.02 32.98
N ARG A 577 2.54 -5.91 32.00
CA ARG A 577 1.09 -5.81 32.26
C ARG A 577 0.57 -7.07 32.95
N TYR A 578 1.08 -8.25 32.60
CA TYR A 578 0.67 -9.52 33.21
C TYR A 578 1.08 -9.62 34.68
N ILE A 579 2.27 -9.12 35.02
CA ILE A 579 2.75 -9.10 36.41
C ILE A 579 2.04 -8.02 37.21
N SER A 580 1.77 -6.85 36.61
CA SER A 580 1.05 -5.76 37.29
C SER A 580 -0.42 -6.06 37.50
N ASN A 581 -1.07 -6.81 36.61
CA ASN A 581 -2.46 -7.23 36.76
C ASN A 581 -2.62 -8.75 36.54
N PRO A 582 -2.18 -9.60 37.50
CA PRO A 582 -2.24 -11.05 37.35
C PRO A 582 -3.66 -11.59 37.16
N GLU A 583 -4.66 -10.92 37.74
CA GLU A 583 -6.08 -11.31 37.60
C GLU A 583 -6.58 -11.23 36.16
N VAL A 584 -6.14 -10.22 35.41
CA VAL A 584 -6.48 -10.06 33.99
C VAL A 584 -5.79 -11.15 33.17
N PHE A 585 -4.49 -11.37 33.41
CA PHE A 585 -3.73 -12.40 32.72
C PHE A 585 -4.27 -13.81 33.01
N ASN A 586 -4.77 -14.05 34.22
CA ASN A 586 -5.37 -15.31 34.60
C ASN A 586 -6.58 -15.66 33.72
N LEU A 587 -7.34 -14.69 33.18
CA LEU A 587 -8.44 -14.98 32.24
C LEU A 587 -7.94 -15.71 30.98
N GLU A 588 -6.83 -15.26 30.40
CA GLU A 588 -6.19 -15.93 29.26
C GLU A 588 -5.65 -17.30 29.66
N LEU A 589 -5.00 -17.42 30.82
CA LEU A 589 -4.44 -18.69 31.30
C LEU A 589 -5.52 -19.75 31.58
N GLN A 590 -6.66 -19.37 32.14
CA GLN A 590 -7.79 -20.29 32.34
C GLN A 590 -8.35 -20.75 30.99
N ALA A 591 -8.48 -19.84 30.01
CA ALA A 591 -8.92 -20.22 28.67
C ALA A 591 -7.94 -21.21 28.03
N ILE A 592 -6.62 -20.98 28.13
CA ILE A 592 -5.59 -21.93 27.65
C ILE A 592 -5.72 -23.28 28.36
N LYS A 593 -5.93 -23.29 29.68
CA LYS A 593 -6.10 -24.53 30.46
C LYS A 593 -7.28 -25.35 29.93
N ILE A 594 -8.44 -24.72 29.75
CA ILE A 594 -9.64 -25.36 29.18
C ILE A 594 -9.34 -25.96 27.80
N VAL A 595 -8.71 -25.21 26.89
CA VAL A 595 -8.39 -25.73 25.55
C VAL A 595 -7.44 -26.92 25.63
N ARG A 596 -6.43 -26.85 26.51
CA ARG A 596 -5.41 -27.89 26.68
C ARG A 596 -5.91 -29.16 27.36
N GLU A 597 -7.07 -29.17 27.99
CA GLU A 597 -7.71 -30.42 28.42
C GLU A 597 -7.95 -31.33 27.21
N LYS A 598 -8.46 -30.74 26.12
CA LYS A 598 -8.81 -31.44 24.88
C LYS A 598 -7.72 -31.46 23.81
N TYR A 599 -6.98 -30.36 23.64
CA TYR A 599 -6.00 -30.21 22.55
C TYR A 599 -4.60 -29.90 23.09
N LYS A 600 -3.70 -30.88 23.03
CA LYS A 600 -2.35 -30.77 23.62
C LYS A 600 -1.38 -29.93 22.79
N ASN A 601 -1.78 -29.53 21.58
CA ASN A 601 -0.96 -28.77 20.63
C ASN A 601 -0.95 -27.24 20.85
N LEU A 602 -1.69 -26.70 21.83
CA LEU A 602 -1.68 -25.26 22.16
C LEU A 602 -0.48 -24.89 23.05
N TRP A 603 0.42 -24.05 22.55
CA TRP A 603 1.59 -23.55 23.29
C TRP A 603 1.44 -22.08 23.63
N LEU A 604 2.13 -21.63 24.68
CA LEU A 604 2.04 -20.25 25.18
C LEU A 604 3.30 -19.47 24.81
N MET A 605 3.14 -18.27 24.25
CA MET A 605 4.22 -17.34 23.97
C MET A 605 3.97 -15.98 24.64
N VAL A 606 4.97 -15.51 25.40
CA VAL A 606 4.92 -14.25 26.14
C VAL A 606 5.59 -13.12 25.35
N PRO A 607 4.87 -12.03 25.00
CA PRO A 607 5.42 -10.86 24.33
C PRO A 607 6.02 -9.81 25.28
N PHE A 608 6.82 -8.92 24.69
CA PHE A 608 7.35 -7.66 25.22
C PHE A 608 8.01 -7.79 26.61
N VAL A 609 8.86 -8.80 26.75
CA VAL A 609 9.53 -9.16 28.02
C VAL A 609 10.82 -8.36 28.21
N ARG A 610 10.88 -7.46 29.19
CA ARG A 610 12.00 -6.50 29.37
C ARG A 610 13.16 -7.04 30.18
N SER A 611 12.99 -8.12 30.94
CA SER A 611 14.08 -8.73 31.71
C SER A 611 13.85 -10.22 32.01
N PRO A 612 14.91 -10.99 32.29
CA PRO A 612 14.79 -12.38 32.73
C PRO A 612 13.98 -12.54 34.04
N GLU A 613 14.03 -11.54 34.92
CA GLU A 613 13.23 -11.51 36.16
C GLU A 613 11.73 -11.33 35.86
N GLU A 614 11.40 -10.48 34.89
CA GLU A 614 10.02 -10.32 34.39
C GLU A 614 9.50 -11.64 33.82
N LEU A 615 10.29 -12.32 32.98
CA LEU A 615 9.93 -13.64 32.45
C LEU A 615 9.74 -14.67 33.56
N SER A 616 10.63 -14.66 34.56
CA SER A 616 10.57 -15.57 35.70
C SER A 616 9.30 -15.37 36.53
N ARG A 617 8.86 -14.12 36.71
CA ARG A 617 7.59 -13.81 37.38
C ARG A 617 6.38 -14.26 36.57
N VAL A 618 6.36 -14.03 35.25
CA VAL A 618 5.30 -14.56 34.38
C VAL A 618 5.26 -16.09 34.45
N ARG A 619 6.43 -16.75 34.42
CA ARG A 619 6.54 -18.21 34.55
C ARG A 619 5.90 -18.71 35.86
N ARG A 620 6.15 -18.05 37.00
CA ARG A 620 5.51 -18.41 38.28
C ARG A 620 3.99 -18.30 38.23
N ILE A 621 3.45 -17.27 37.58
CA ILE A 621 2.00 -17.13 37.38
C ILE A 621 1.46 -18.30 36.54
N VAL A 622 2.11 -18.62 35.42
CA VAL A 622 1.76 -19.77 34.57
C VAL A 622 1.83 -21.10 35.35
N THR A 623 2.84 -21.27 36.21
CA THR A 623 2.96 -22.43 37.12
C THR A 623 1.80 -22.52 38.09
N SER A 624 1.38 -21.40 38.70
CA SER A 624 0.26 -21.41 39.67
C SER A 624 -1.08 -21.87 39.07
N VAL A 625 -1.26 -21.75 37.75
CA VAL A 625 -2.45 -22.24 37.03
C VAL A 625 -2.38 -23.75 36.70
N GLY A 626 -1.20 -24.36 36.82
CA GLY A 626 -0.95 -25.79 36.56
C GLY A 626 -0.67 -26.13 35.09
N LEU A 627 -0.31 -25.15 34.25
CA LEU A 627 -0.06 -25.41 32.82
C LEU A 627 1.20 -26.25 32.58
N PHE A 628 2.21 -26.14 33.45
CA PHE A 628 3.44 -26.92 33.39
C PHE A 628 3.29 -28.38 33.84
N ASP A 629 2.17 -28.75 34.45
CA ASP A 629 1.91 -30.13 34.87
C ASP A 629 1.76 -31.07 33.65
N SER A 630 1.47 -30.49 32.48
CA SER A 630 1.42 -31.22 31.21
C SER A 630 2.79 -31.25 30.53
N PRO A 631 3.40 -32.43 30.28
CA PRO A 631 4.72 -32.54 29.65
C PRO A 631 4.74 -32.08 28.18
N THR A 632 3.56 -31.94 27.57
CA THR A 632 3.40 -31.44 26.19
C THR A 632 3.24 -29.92 26.12
N PHE A 633 3.09 -29.23 27.26
CA PHE A 633 3.02 -27.79 27.29
C PHE A 633 4.38 -27.20 26.95
N LYS A 634 4.38 -26.13 26.17
CA LYS A 634 5.59 -25.41 25.79
C LYS A 634 5.41 -23.94 26.13
N PHE A 635 6.45 -23.39 26.74
CA PHE A 635 6.50 -22.00 27.18
C PHE A 635 7.55 -21.24 26.39
N TRP A 636 7.09 -20.31 25.56
CA TRP A 636 7.88 -19.55 24.61
C TRP A 636 7.95 -18.07 25.00
N MET A 637 8.97 -17.40 24.49
CA MET A 637 9.14 -15.95 24.61
C MET A 637 9.27 -15.31 23.24
N MET A 638 8.69 -14.12 23.06
CA MET A 638 9.00 -13.30 21.89
C MET A 638 10.32 -12.53 22.10
N VAL A 639 11.22 -12.60 21.12
CA VAL A 639 12.47 -11.84 21.09
C VAL A 639 12.25 -10.65 20.16
N GLU A 640 11.86 -9.52 20.74
CA GLU A 640 11.37 -8.37 19.96
C GLU A 640 11.88 -7.02 20.45
N ILE A 641 12.71 -7.01 21.49
CA ILE A 641 13.36 -5.80 22.01
C ILE A 641 14.87 -6.04 22.13
N PRO A 642 15.73 -5.00 22.05
CA PRO A 642 17.18 -5.18 21.99
C PRO A 642 17.77 -5.92 23.20
N ILE A 643 17.21 -5.73 24.39
CA ILE A 643 17.70 -6.41 25.60
C ILE A 643 17.53 -7.93 25.53
N ASN A 644 16.53 -8.43 24.80
CA ASN A 644 16.31 -9.88 24.59
C ASN A 644 17.43 -10.48 23.75
N VAL A 645 17.96 -9.72 22.81
CA VAL A 645 19.11 -10.13 21.98
C VAL A 645 20.40 -10.11 22.78
N ILE A 646 20.62 -9.04 23.55
CA ILE A 646 21.84 -8.84 24.33
C ILE A 646 21.95 -9.92 25.41
N LEU A 647 20.89 -10.13 26.18
CA LEU A 647 20.84 -11.04 27.32
C LEU A 647 20.18 -12.40 27.00
N ILE A 648 20.19 -12.84 25.75
CA ILE A 648 19.49 -14.07 25.33
C ILE A 648 19.84 -15.28 26.21
N ASP A 649 21.10 -15.42 26.63
CA ASP A 649 21.56 -16.52 27.50
C ASP A 649 20.88 -16.50 28.88
N GLU A 650 20.64 -15.32 29.46
CA GLU A 650 19.95 -15.20 30.75
C GLU A 650 18.45 -15.49 30.62
N PHE A 651 17.84 -15.10 29.50
CA PHE A 651 16.44 -15.47 29.21
C PHE A 651 16.29 -16.99 29.02
N LEU A 652 17.26 -17.65 28.38
CA LEU A 652 17.24 -19.10 28.19
C LEU A 652 17.31 -19.86 29.54
N LYS A 653 18.07 -19.36 30.52
CA LYS A 653 18.16 -19.95 31.88
C LYS A 653 16.83 -19.97 32.64
N VAL A 654 15.86 -19.13 32.26
CA VAL A 654 14.51 -19.15 32.85
C VAL A 654 13.73 -20.44 32.48
N GLY A 655 14.24 -21.20 31.50
CA GLY A 655 13.70 -22.52 31.13
C GLY A 655 12.61 -22.45 30.06
N ILE A 656 12.75 -21.57 29.07
CA ILE A 656 11.85 -21.51 27.90
C ILE A 656 12.12 -22.64 26.91
N ASP A 657 11.08 -23.16 26.28
CA ASP A 657 11.17 -24.21 25.25
C ASP A 657 11.48 -23.66 23.85
N GLY A 658 11.19 -22.37 23.65
CA GLY A 658 11.38 -21.73 22.36
C GLY A 658 11.32 -20.21 22.42
N VAL A 659 11.83 -19.59 21.37
CA VAL A 659 11.69 -18.16 21.09
C VAL A 659 11.06 -17.95 19.73
N SER A 660 10.29 -16.88 19.59
CA SER A 660 9.93 -16.34 18.27
C SER A 660 10.46 -14.92 18.15
N ILE A 661 11.27 -14.65 17.13
CA ILE A 661 11.78 -13.32 16.88
C ILE A 661 10.67 -12.48 16.25
N GLY A 662 10.25 -11.41 16.92
CA GLY A 662 9.31 -10.42 16.38
C GLY A 662 10.08 -9.40 15.55
N SER A 663 10.25 -9.65 14.25
CA SER A 663 11.16 -8.83 13.42
C SER A 663 10.73 -7.37 13.31
N ASN A 664 9.43 -7.09 13.40
CA ASN A 664 8.89 -5.74 13.32
C ASN A 664 9.34 -4.87 14.51
N ASP A 665 8.95 -5.24 15.73
CA ASP A 665 9.30 -4.48 16.94
C ASP A 665 10.80 -4.49 17.19
N LEU A 666 11.48 -5.62 16.89
CA LEU A 666 12.94 -5.69 17.04
C LEU A 666 13.64 -4.71 16.10
N THR A 667 13.19 -4.60 14.86
CA THR A 667 13.74 -3.64 13.90
C THR A 667 13.48 -2.24 14.40
N MET A 668 12.21 -1.90 14.70
CA MET A 668 11.81 -0.57 15.18
C MET A 668 12.68 -0.09 16.36
N LEU A 669 12.93 -0.97 17.34
CA LEU A 669 13.69 -0.61 18.54
C LEU A 669 15.21 -0.62 18.35
N ILE A 670 15.75 -1.48 17.47
CA ILE A 670 17.17 -1.45 17.13
C ILE A 670 17.51 -0.20 16.33
N THR A 671 16.63 0.20 15.40
CA THR A 671 16.86 1.36 14.52
C THR A 671 16.34 2.67 15.10
N GLY A 672 15.55 2.63 16.18
CA GLY A 672 14.94 3.82 16.77
C GLY A 672 13.87 4.44 15.87
N THR A 673 13.11 3.62 15.15
CA THR A 673 12.11 4.05 14.15
C THR A 673 10.72 3.55 14.53
N ASP A 674 9.69 4.36 14.30
CA ASP A 674 8.29 3.90 14.29
C ASP A 674 7.82 3.79 12.84
N ARG A 675 7.47 2.58 12.39
CA ARG A 675 7.03 2.37 11.00
C ARG A 675 5.67 3.00 10.70
N ASP A 676 4.87 3.26 11.73
CA ASP A 676 3.57 3.94 11.59
C ASP A 676 3.76 5.47 11.55
N ASN A 677 4.97 5.95 11.90
CA ASN A 677 5.38 7.33 11.72
C ASN A 677 6.07 7.51 10.36
N ALA A 678 5.35 8.14 9.44
CA ALA A 678 5.81 8.37 8.06
C ALA A 678 7.17 9.08 7.97
N GLU A 679 7.52 9.91 8.95
CA GLU A 679 8.78 10.69 8.97
C GLU A 679 10.03 9.81 9.16
N VAL A 680 9.90 8.64 9.80
CA VAL A 680 11.03 7.74 10.09
C VAL A 680 10.84 6.34 9.50
N ALA A 681 9.67 6.06 8.89
CA ALA A 681 9.34 4.77 8.31
C ALA A 681 10.30 4.33 7.20
N GLU A 682 10.91 5.25 6.44
CA GLU A 682 11.92 4.90 5.43
C GLU A 682 13.20 4.29 6.04
N SER A 683 13.50 4.62 7.30
CA SER A 683 14.64 4.04 8.03
C SER A 683 14.33 2.64 8.58
N PHE A 684 13.07 2.18 8.50
CA PHE A 684 12.69 0.82 8.88
C PHE A 684 13.25 -0.19 7.87
N ASN A 685 14.23 -0.97 8.29
CA ASN A 685 14.86 -1.98 7.44
C ASN A 685 15.20 -3.25 8.22
N GLU A 686 14.36 -4.27 8.05
CA GLU A 686 14.52 -5.60 8.67
C GLU A 686 15.77 -6.36 8.17
N ARG A 687 16.40 -5.89 7.09
CA ARG A 687 17.63 -6.46 6.52
C ARG A 687 18.88 -5.66 6.89
N SER A 688 18.77 -4.66 7.77
CA SER A 688 19.91 -3.87 8.22
C SER A 688 20.97 -4.73 8.91
N PRO A 689 22.26 -4.35 8.86
CA PRO A 689 23.33 -5.13 9.50
C PRO A 689 23.10 -5.39 10.99
N ALA A 690 22.56 -4.42 11.73
CA ALA A 690 22.26 -4.54 13.15
C ALA A 690 21.15 -5.57 13.42
N VAL A 691 20.08 -5.55 12.62
CA VAL A 691 19.00 -6.55 12.74
C VAL A 691 19.54 -7.94 12.36
N LEU A 692 20.25 -8.09 11.25
CA LEU A 692 20.83 -9.38 10.84
C LEU A 692 21.83 -9.94 11.87
N TRP A 693 22.61 -9.09 12.53
CA TRP A 693 23.48 -9.47 13.65
C TRP A 693 22.65 -10.02 14.82
N SER A 694 21.56 -9.33 15.17
CA SER A 694 20.65 -9.73 16.25
C SER A 694 20.02 -11.09 15.98
N LEU A 695 19.50 -11.31 14.76
CA LEU A 695 18.92 -12.59 14.34
C LEU A 695 19.94 -13.71 14.47
N ARG A 696 21.15 -13.51 13.94
CA ARG A 696 22.23 -14.51 13.98
C ARG A 696 22.63 -14.85 15.41
N ARG A 697 22.74 -13.84 16.29
CA ARG A 697 23.07 -14.05 17.70
C ARG A 697 22.01 -14.90 18.39
N VAL A 698 20.74 -14.50 18.31
CA VAL A 698 19.63 -15.21 18.98
C VAL A 698 19.57 -16.66 18.49
N ILE A 699 19.56 -16.88 17.18
CA ILE A 699 19.48 -18.23 16.60
C ILE A 699 20.66 -19.10 17.07
N LYS A 700 21.89 -18.58 17.02
CA LYS A 700 23.09 -19.34 17.44
C LYS A 700 23.01 -19.76 18.91
N HIS A 701 22.64 -18.84 19.80
CA HIS A 701 22.58 -19.11 21.23
C HIS A 701 21.43 -20.06 21.61
N CYS A 702 20.26 -19.91 20.97
CA CYS A 702 19.16 -20.86 21.12
C CYS A 702 19.56 -22.27 20.66
N ASN A 703 20.23 -22.39 19.52
CA ASN A 703 20.71 -23.69 19.03
C ASN A 703 21.72 -24.33 19.99
N ALA A 704 22.65 -23.55 20.56
CA ALA A 704 23.60 -24.05 21.56
C ALA A 704 22.92 -24.55 22.85
N ALA A 705 21.79 -23.95 23.21
CA ALA A 705 20.99 -24.33 24.37
C ALA A 705 19.91 -25.40 24.06
N ASN A 706 19.85 -25.95 22.83
CA ASN A 706 18.78 -26.83 22.36
C ASN A 706 17.36 -26.25 22.52
N VAL A 707 17.24 -24.93 22.42
CA VAL A 707 15.97 -24.20 22.47
C VAL A 707 15.51 -23.85 21.06
N THR A 708 14.20 -24.01 20.80
CA THR A 708 13.62 -23.72 19.47
C THR A 708 13.79 -22.24 19.13
N SER A 709 14.33 -21.92 17.96
CA SER A 709 14.39 -20.56 17.43
C SER A 709 13.45 -20.39 16.24
N SER A 710 12.45 -19.53 16.38
CA SER A 710 11.49 -19.18 15.33
C SER A 710 11.62 -17.70 14.96
N ILE A 711 11.06 -17.31 13.82
CA ILE A 711 10.87 -15.90 13.45
C ILE A 711 9.46 -15.70 12.90
N CYS A 712 8.83 -14.61 13.32
CA CYS A 712 7.53 -14.17 12.82
C CYS A 712 7.61 -12.71 12.38
N GLY A 713 6.79 -12.34 11.40
CA GLY A 713 6.84 -11.02 10.77
C GLY A 713 6.61 -11.12 9.27
N GLN A 714 6.60 -9.97 8.60
CA GLN A 714 6.38 -9.93 7.15
C GLN A 714 7.67 -10.24 6.38
N ALA A 715 8.86 -9.89 6.88
CA ALA A 715 10.12 -10.11 6.17
C ALA A 715 10.31 -11.53 5.59
N PRO A 716 10.11 -12.63 6.35
CA PRO A 716 10.24 -13.98 5.80
C PRO A 716 9.22 -14.31 4.69
N SER A 717 8.09 -13.61 4.68
CA SER A 717 7.00 -13.76 3.70
C SER A 717 7.24 -12.94 2.43
N VAL A 718 8.18 -12.00 2.46
CA VAL A 718 8.49 -11.07 1.35
C VAL A 718 9.86 -11.37 0.74
N TYR A 719 10.90 -11.50 1.56
CA TYR A 719 12.30 -11.50 1.12
C TYR A 719 12.92 -12.90 1.11
N GLU A 720 13.27 -13.42 -0.07
CA GLU A 720 13.89 -14.75 -0.22
C GLU A 720 15.34 -14.81 0.27
N ASP A 721 16.11 -13.75 0.04
CA ASP A 721 17.47 -13.59 0.56
C ASP A 721 17.50 -13.63 2.09
N PHE A 722 16.46 -13.07 2.72
CA PHE A 722 16.29 -13.11 4.16
C PHE A 722 16.03 -14.53 4.67
N VAL A 723 15.11 -15.29 4.03
CA VAL A 723 14.87 -16.70 4.35
C VAL A 723 16.15 -17.52 4.21
N LYS A 724 16.90 -17.36 3.11
CA LYS A 724 18.18 -18.05 2.90
C LYS A 724 19.19 -17.79 4.03
N LYS A 725 19.29 -16.54 4.51
CA LYS A 725 20.15 -16.18 5.64
C LYS A 725 19.70 -16.87 6.94
N LEU A 726 18.40 -16.89 7.22
CA LEU A 726 17.86 -17.55 8.41
C LEU A 726 18.16 -19.05 8.41
N ILE A 727 18.01 -19.73 7.27
CA ILE A 727 18.38 -21.14 7.12
C ILE A 727 19.88 -21.33 7.35
N LYS A 728 20.73 -20.47 6.78
CA LYS A 728 22.18 -20.49 7.01
C LYS A 728 22.55 -20.29 8.48
N TYR A 729 21.79 -19.47 9.22
CA TYR A 729 22.00 -19.28 10.66
C TYR A 729 21.53 -20.47 11.50
N GLY A 730 20.76 -21.38 10.92
CA GLY A 730 20.23 -22.57 11.58
C GLY A 730 18.92 -22.32 12.32
N VAL A 731 18.04 -21.46 11.80
CA VAL A 731 16.72 -21.25 12.41
C VAL A 731 15.91 -22.56 12.41
N THR A 732 15.23 -22.86 13.51
CA THR A 732 14.46 -24.11 13.64
C THR A 732 13.08 -24.04 12.98
N SER A 733 12.48 -22.85 12.93
CA SER A 733 11.21 -22.62 12.23
C SER A 733 11.07 -21.20 11.69
N ILE A 734 10.25 -21.04 10.65
CA ILE A 734 9.90 -19.74 10.07
C ILE A 734 8.39 -19.65 10.00
N SER A 735 7.80 -18.56 10.51
CA SER A 735 6.36 -18.33 10.47
C SER A 735 6.01 -17.25 9.45
N VAL A 736 5.16 -17.59 8.48
CA VAL A 736 4.83 -16.74 7.33
C VAL A 736 3.35 -16.45 7.22
N ASN A 737 2.97 -15.48 6.40
CA ASN A 737 1.56 -15.28 6.06
C ASN A 737 1.05 -16.46 5.22
N PRO A 738 -0.24 -16.84 5.31
CA PRO A 738 -0.77 -18.04 4.65
C PRO A 738 -0.54 -18.07 3.14
N ASP A 739 -0.52 -16.88 2.57
CA ASP A 739 -0.35 -16.66 1.16
C ASP A 739 1.09 -17.09 0.73
N ALA A 740 2.12 -16.91 1.57
CA ALA A 740 3.53 -17.17 1.24
C ALA A 740 4.02 -18.61 1.44
N ILE A 741 3.16 -19.51 1.95
CA ILE A 741 3.50 -20.88 2.36
C ILE A 741 4.27 -21.65 1.29
N ASP A 742 3.69 -21.83 0.09
CA ASP A 742 4.26 -22.72 -0.94
C ASP A 742 5.61 -22.21 -1.46
N ARG A 743 5.73 -20.89 -1.62
CA ARG A 743 6.96 -20.23 -2.08
C ARG A 743 8.07 -20.39 -1.03
N VAL A 744 7.79 -20.03 0.22
CA VAL A 744 8.79 -20.09 1.29
C VAL A 744 9.19 -21.53 1.58
N ARG A 745 8.26 -22.50 1.55
CA ARG A 745 8.60 -23.93 1.66
C ARG A 745 9.61 -24.36 0.60
N SER A 746 9.42 -23.91 -0.63
CA SER A 746 10.34 -24.22 -1.75
C SER A 746 11.71 -23.59 -1.53
N VAL A 747 11.75 -22.33 -1.07
CA VAL A 747 13.02 -21.63 -0.75
C VAL A 747 13.77 -22.33 0.38
N ILE A 748 13.06 -22.76 1.44
CA ILE A 748 13.65 -23.52 2.55
C ILE A 748 14.27 -24.82 2.00
N TYR A 749 13.50 -25.60 1.24
CA TYR A 749 13.95 -26.87 0.68
C TYR A 749 15.21 -26.73 -0.19
N GLU A 750 15.22 -25.77 -1.13
CA GLU A 750 16.38 -25.54 -2.00
C GLU A 750 17.59 -25.02 -1.21
N SER A 751 17.37 -24.22 -0.16
CA SER A 751 18.45 -23.71 0.70
C SER A 751 19.09 -24.82 1.52
N GLU A 752 18.28 -25.70 2.12
CA GLU A 752 18.76 -26.85 2.88
C GLU A 752 19.51 -27.83 1.97
N LYS A 753 18.98 -28.09 0.78
CA LYS A 753 19.64 -28.93 -0.22
C LYS A 753 21.00 -28.37 -0.64
N ALA A 754 21.09 -27.06 -0.86
CA ALA A 754 22.35 -26.40 -1.19
C ALA A 754 23.38 -26.49 -0.05
N ILE A 755 22.93 -26.39 1.21
CA ILE A 755 23.81 -26.57 2.38
C ILE A 755 24.31 -28.02 2.45
N ALA A 756 23.41 -29.00 2.33
CA ALA A 756 23.76 -30.42 2.38
C ALA A 756 24.77 -30.81 1.30
N LEU A 757 24.62 -30.30 0.07
CA LEU A 757 25.56 -30.55 -1.03
C LEU A 757 26.95 -29.92 -0.78
N ASN A 758 27.01 -28.77 -0.12
CA ASN A 758 28.27 -28.08 0.20
C ASN A 758 28.99 -28.66 1.42
N SER A 759 28.31 -29.39 2.31
CA SER A 759 28.93 -30.11 3.44
C SER A 759 29.58 -31.45 3.05
N HIS A 760 29.41 -31.91 1.80
CA HIS A 760 30.06 -33.10 1.26
C HIS A 760 31.29 -32.79 0.39
N LYS A 761 31.66 -31.52 0.27
CA LYS A 761 32.95 -31.05 -0.23
C LYS A 761 33.75 -30.50 0.94
#